data_AF-A0A164RW96-F1
#
_entry.id   AF-A0A164RW96-F1
#
_cell.length_a   1.000
_cell.length_b   1.000
_cell.length_c   1.000
_cell.angle_alpha   90.00
_cell.angle_beta   90.00
_cell.angle_gamma   90.00
#
_symmetry.space_group_name_H-M   'P 1'
#
loop_
_entity.id
_entity.type
_entity.pdbx_description
1 polymer ?
#
loop_
_entity_poly.entity_id
_entity_poly.type
_entity_poly.pdbx_seq_one_letter_code
_entity_poly.pdbx_strand_id
1 'polypeptide(L)'
;MSSSNSDNHESGNRAAQVADKSVPSPPPSSFEEAYFTYTADKASKESAAKPFDIVIIGSGIGGGVVAAALQETIMWNSKNKKDGEAPRILLIERGGLLFHSHCLNAARPTKRGGYGQHNNAFYNRFKSVFKINDLTELTEKSGTDWRGGPLYCLGGRSPVWGLFIPRIHDSSLEHFPKAIATDLLHPYYEKAEKLMHLSYPDTRGIHQLLMDRLNMSKVANMNWQWGRIASEFKDEHNYDFAEGAYSTVDKLLELAMNDPEAKGPFKILLNTTVQHLLPEVSSSTPSPVEAVVVTDAAGKSHEIKCKKVVLSAGSVNSAAILLRSAKDKQPKTYGDDFGDHFGHITDHEIYHMSKSFVWRNPEDRAKVGAMKLQTYVRLPSTKDIALANISLDASSFLPRGHVKDDSHPQFIMVFMFRSDLQTGNSMSLDDAENPQVNISSNASDKEKEERDKLRRQDMVKIVEDTMRTITDTLGVQFISETPTDSTSSGSATIQYTPLDPIALDAHDLLRLPLGAVGHELGSIPFGNHDDKKALIDTDLKLKYGYDGVYVCDLSIFPFAPAANPTLTLAALALRLSDHLMKRQSIQSGSINIHNLTTVTVEIVVTDQSRASAELPQKHRLPPGGLIPSLIRLNHEVVFVYEAGKPRYYDVLTASPGHEVYITRPPYIRD
;
A
#
# COMPACT_ATOMS: atom_id res chain seq x y z
N MET A 1 -81.14 -9.90 28.39
CA MET A 1 -81.40 -9.53 29.79
C MET A 1 -80.08 -9.54 30.53
N SER A 2 -79.81 -8.43 31.19
CA SER A 2 -78.58 -7.96 31.82
C SER A 2 -78.25 -8.65 33.14
N SER A 3 -76.95 -8.79 33.41
CA SER A 3 -76.34 -8.82 34.75
C SER A 3 -75.23 -7.76 34.74
N SER A 4 -75.44 -6.57 35.32
CA SER A 4 -75.35 -6.22 36.76
C SER A 4 -73.92 -6.39 37.30
N ASN A 5 -73.32 -5.49 38.05
CA ASN A 5 -73.54 -4.09 38.42
C ASN A 5 -72.32 -3.76 39.31
N SER A 6 -71.76 -2.55 39.23
CA SER A 6 -71.58 -1.65 40.39
C SER A 6 -70.51 -0.59 40.13
N ASP A 7 -70.89 0.60 40.59
CA ASP A 7 -70.40 1.93 40.23
C ASP A 7 -69.16 2.41 41.00
N ASN A 8 -68.39 3.24 40.29
CA ASN A 8 -67.81 4.55 40.64
C ASN A 8 -67.32 4.85 42.07
N HIS A 9 -66.06 5.30 42.14
CA HIS A 9 -65.78 6.70 42.46
C HIS A 9 -64.34 7.11 42.07
N GLU A 10 -64.23 8.22 41.34
CA GLU A 10 -62.99 8.90 40.95
C GLU A 10 -62.21 9.46 42.15
N SER A 11 -60.88 9.37 42.10
CA SER A 11 -60.02 10.35 42.77
C SER A 11 -58.68 10.55 42.02
N GLY A 12 -58.46 11.79 41.60
CA GLY A 12 -57.20 12.51 41.38
C GLY A 12 -55.94 11.73 40.98
N ASN A 13 -55.62 11.75 39.69
CA ASN A 13 -54.35 11.28 39.15
C ASN A 13 -53.23 12.31 39.43
N ARG A 14 -52.43 12.05 40.48
CA ARG A 14 -51.14 12.71 40.75
C ARG A 14 -50.09 11.63 40.98
N ALA A 15 -49.76 10.88 39.93
CA ALA A 15 -48.65 9.93 39.95
C ALA A 15 -47.45 10.53 39.21
N ALA A 16 -46.35 10.62 39.95
CA ALA A 16 -45.06 11.09 39.51
C ALA A 16 -44.59 10.38 38.23
N GLN A 17 -44.01 11.15 37.30
CA GLN A 17 -43.13 10.63 36.26
C GLN A 17 -41.92 9.97 36.94
N VAL A 18 -42.03 8.66 37.16
CA VAL A 18 -40.86 7.80 37.33
C VAL A 18 -40.25 7.69 35.95
N ALA A 19 -39.08 8.30 35.78
CA ALA A 19 -38.27 8.15 34.58
C ALA A 19 -38.10 6.66 34.28
N ASP A 20 -38.61 6.24 33.12
CA ASP A 20 -38.41 4.91 32.58
C ASP A 20 -36.90 4.69 32.46
N LYS A 21 -36.37 3.76 33.25
CA LYS A 21 -34.97 3.34 33.16
C LYS A 21 -34.84 2.62 31.83
N SER A 22 -34.42 3.38 30.83
CA SER A 22 -34.14 2.95 29.46
C SER A 22 -33.60 1.53 29.41
N VAL A 23 -34.36 0.63 28.76
CA VAL A 23 -33.86 -0.66 28.31
C VAL A 23 -32.55 -0.41 27.56
N PRO A 24 -31.42 -1.02 27.96
CA PRO A 24 -30.16 -0.86 27.23
C PRO A 24 -30.36 -1.26 25.77
N SER A 25 -29.88 -0.45 24.83
CA SER A 25 -29.84 -0.85 23.42
C SER A 25 -29.13 -2.20 23.28
N PRO A 26 -29.60 -3.09 22.39
CA PRO A 26 -28.91 -4.36 22.17
C PRO A 26 -27.46 -4.08 21.78
N PRO A 27 -26.51 -4.94 22.21
CA PRO A 27 -25.11 -4.80 21.79
C PRO A 27 -25.00 -4.91 20.26
N PRO A 28 -23.97 -4.29 19.65
CA PRO A 28 -23.75 -4.35 18.21
C PRO A 28 -23.60 -5.81 17.75
N SER A 29 -24.13 -6.14 16.57
CA SER A 29 -24.18 -7.51 16.07
C SER A 29 -22.96 -7.90 15.21
N SER A 30 -22.15 -6.91 14.83
CA SER A 30 -20.89 -7.12 14.10
C SER A 30 -19.79 -6.15 14.54
N PHE A 31 -18.54 -6.48 14.20
CA PHE A 31 -17.40 -5.59 14.41
C PHE A 31 -17.57 -4.27 13.65
N GLU A 32 -18.10 -4.35 12.44
CA GLU A 32 -18.36 -3.17 11.62
C GLU A 32 -19.38 -2.24 12.28
N GLU A 33 -20.50 -2.77 12.78
CA GLU A 33 -21.52 -2.00 13.51
C GLU A 33 -20.99 -1.38 14.81
N ALA A 34 -20.03 -2.03 15.46
CA ALA A 34 -19.46 -1.55 16.72
C ALA A 34 -18.52 -0.34 16.53
N TYR A 35 -17.76 -0.31 15.43
CA TYR A 35 -16.64 0.63 15.26
C TYR A 35 -16.78 1.58 14.06
N PHE A 36 -17.73 1.35 13.15
CA PHE A 36 -18.01 2.22 11.99
C PHE A 36 -19.43 2.80 12.06
N THR A 37 -19.71 3.56 13.12
CA THR A 37 -21.06 4.10 13.42
C THR A 37 -21.43 5.39 12.66
N TYR A 38 -20.50 5.91 11.86
CA TYR A 38 -20.67 7.14 11.09
C TYR A 38 -21.40 6.85 9.76
N THR A 39 -22.40 7.65 9.41
CA THR A 39 -23.28 7.40 8.25
C THR A 39 -23.23 8.54 7.25
N ALA A 40 -23.61 8.26 5.99
CA ALA A 40 -23.68 9.29 4.95
C ALA A 40 -24.64 10.43 5.31
N ASP A 41 -25.76 10.13 5.97
CA ASP A 41 -26.73 11.13 6.45
C ASP A 41 -26.13 12.06 7.52
N LYS A 42 -25.37 11.51 8.48
CA LYS A 42 -24.62 12.31 9.47
C LYS A 42 -23.57 13.16 8.78
N ALA A 43 -22.80 12.58 7.86
CA ALA A 43 -21.77 13.27 7.10
C ALA A 43 -22.34 14.47 6.31
N SER A 44 -23.47 14.27 5.65
CA SER A 44 -24.17 15.31 4.91
C SER A 44 -24.61 16.46 5.83
N LYS A 45 -25.34 16.14 6.91
CA LYS A 45 -25.83 17.14 7.87
C LYS A 45 -24.72 17.94 8.53
N GLU A 46 -23.65 17.28 8.97
CA GLU A 46 -22.52 17.94 9.61
C GLU A 46 -21.73 18.81 8.62
N SER A 47 -21.49 18.30 7.40
CA SER A 47 -20.74 19.02 6.38
C SER A 47 -21.46 20.27 5.87
N ALA A 48 -22.80 20.26 5.85
CA ALA A 48 -23.60 21.43 5.52
C ALA A 48 -23.39 22.58 6.53
N ALA A 49 -23.19 22.27 7.81
CA ALA A 49 -22.88 23.26 8.84
C ALA A 49 -21.40 23.67 8.82
N LYS A 50 -20.49 22.71 8.62
CA LYS A 50 -19.04 22.95 8.52
C LYS A 50 -18.42 21.93 7.58
N PRO A 51 -18.01 22.34 6.36
CA PRO A 51 -17.41 21.44 5.37
C PRO A 51 -16.19 20.68 5.91
N PHE A 52 -15.98 19.47 5.40
CA PHE A 52 -14.73 18.75 5.64
C PHE A 52 -13.56 19.49 4.98
N ASP A 53 -12.41 19.56 5.65
CA ASP A 53 -11.22 20.16 5.08
C ASP A 53 -10.64 19.27 3.98
N ILE A 54 -10.70 17.94 4.17
CA ILE A 54 -10.26 16.94 3.19
C ILE A 54 -11.22 15.75 3.18
N VAL A 55 -11.70 15.36 2.00
CA VAL A 55 -12.37 14.07 1.76
C VAL A 55 -11.45 13.16 0.97
N ILE A 56 -11.22 11.94 1.46
CA ILE A 56 -10.42 10.90 0.80
C ILE A 56 -11.40 9.84 0.30
N ILE A 57 -11.32 9.50 -0.99
CA ILE A 57 -12.23 8.54 -1.63
C ILE A 57 -11.45 7.27 -1.96
N GLY A 58 -11.74 6.18 -1.26
CA GLY A 58 -11.06 4.90 -1.38
C GLY A 58 -9.98 4.71 -0.32
N SER A 59 -9.97 3.55 0.32
CA SER A 59 -9.11 3.23 1.47
C SER A 59 -7.91 2.33 1.14
N GLY A 60 -7.63 2.13 -0.16
CA GLY A 60 -6.48 1.37 -0.66
C GLY A 60 -5.12 1.98 -0.28
N ILE A 61 -4.01 1.48 -0.84
CA ILE A 61 -2.65 1.96 -0.49
C ILE A 61 -2.53 3.48 -0.58
N GLY A 62 -3.01 4.10 -1.67
CA GLY A 62 -2.93 5.56 -1.80
C GLY A 62 -3.74 6.30 -0.72
N GLY A 63 -5.05 6.09 -0.67
CA GLY A 63 -5.94 6.81 0.25
C GLY A 63 -5.76 6.44 1.71
N GLY A 64 -5.52 5.16 2.02
CA GLY A 64 -5.27 4.66 3.37
C GLY A 64 -3.96 5.18 3.96
N VAL A 65 -2.88 5.27 3.16
CA VAL A 65 -1.62 5.88 3.61
C VAL A 65 -1.77 7.39 3.80
N VAL A 66 -2.44 8.10 2.89
CA VAL A 66 -2.75 9.53 3.07
C VAL A 66 -3.56 9.74 4.35
N ALA A 67 -4.61 8.96 4.57
CA ALA A 67 -5.45 9.01 5.76
C ALA A 67 -4.64 8.84 7.06
N ALA A 68 -3.85 7.77 7.14
CA ALA A 68 -3.00 7.48 8.30
C ALA A 68 -2.01 8.61 8.58
N ALA A 69 -1.29 9.08 7.56
CA ALA A 69 -0.26 10.12 7.71
C ALA A 69 -0.87 11.49 8.10
N LEU A 70 -2.03 11.84 7.56
CA LEU A 70 -2.73 13.06 7.97
C LEU A 70 -3.20 12.97 9.42
N GLN A 71 -3.72 11.82 9.86
CA GLN A 71 -4.13 11.63 11.25
C GLN A 71 -2.94 11.69 12.22
N GLU A 72 -1.79 11.10 11.88
CA GLU A 72 -0.56 11.27 12.65
C GLU A 72 -0.11 12.73 12.72
N THR A 73 -0.24 13.46 11.62
CA THR A 73 0.07 14.89 11.56
C THR A 73 -0.90 15.71 12.41
N ILE A 74 -2.18 15.37 12.45
CA ILE A 74 -3.17 15.98 13.35
C ILE A 74 -2.76 15.75 14.80
N MET A 75 -2.46 14.50 15.19
CA MET A 75 -2.03 14.17 16.55
C MET A 75 -0.74 14.91 16.95
N TRP A 76 0.21 15.00 16.02
CA TRP A 76 1.43 15.74 16.26
C TRP A 76 1.18 17.25 16.44
N ASN A 77 0.41 17.85 15.54
CA ASN A 77 0.13 19.28 15.57
C ASN A 77 -0.70 19.67 16.79
N SER A 78 -1.66 18.83 17.21
CA SER A 78 -2.48 19.09 18.39
C SER A 78 -1.69 19.01 19.71
N LYS A 79 -0.63 18.20 19.78
CA LYS A 79 0.32 18.25 20.92
C LYS A 79 1.18 19.52 20.98
N ASN A 80 1.29 20.27 19.88
CA ASN A 80 2.22 21.39 19.73
C ASN A 80 1.56 22.76 19.52
N LYS A 81 0.24 22.81 19.25
CA LYS A 81 -0.53 24.06 19.17
C LYS A 81 -1.10 24.45 20.54
N LYS A 82 -1.03 25.75 20.86
CA LYS A 82 -1.83 26.34 21.95
C LYS A 82 -3.25 26.71 21.49
N ASP A 83 -3.46 27.01 20.21
CA ASP A 83 -4.75 27.45 19.66
C ASP A 83 -4.98 26.96 18.21
N GLY A 84 -6.22 26.55 17.91
CA GLY A 84 -6.71 26.21 16.56
C GLY A 84 -7.40 24.85 16.49
N GLU A 85 -8.58 24.80 15.85
CA GLU A 85 -9.32 23.54 15.65
C GLU A 85 -8.58 22.59 14.70
N ALA A 86 -8.66 21.29 15.00
CA ALA A 86 -8.10 20.25 14.13
C ALA A 86 -8.86 20.20 12.78
N PRO A 87 -8.16 19.99 11.66
CA PRO A 87 -8.80 19.87 10.35
C PRO A 87 -9.69 18.63 10.31
N ARG A 88 -10.89 18.78 9.72
CA ARG A 88 -11.89 17.72 9.57
C ARG A 88 -11.56 16.85 8.36
N ILE A 89 -11.36 15.56 8.57
CA ILE A 89 -11.06 14.60 7.51
C ILE A 89 -12.14 13.54 7.45
N LEU A 90 -12.58 13.20 6.23
CA LEU A 90 -13.49 12.08 5.98
C LEU A 90 -12.87 11.12 4.97
N LEU A 91 -12.73 9.85 5.34
CA LEU A 91 -12.42 8.76 4.42
C LEU A 91 -13.71 8.03 4.03
N ILE A 92 -13.96 7.86 2.73
CA ILE A 92 -15.14 7.16 2.20
C ILE A 92 -14.67 5.90 1.47
N GLU A 93 -15.20 4.75 1.84
CA GLU A 93 -14.95 3.45 1.20
C GLU A 93 -16.25 2.84 0.70
N ARG A 94 -16.21 2.33 -0.53
CA ARG A 94 -17.36 1.68 -1.18
C ARG A 94 -17.71 0.35 -0.52
N GLY A 95 -16.70 -0.39 -0.07
CA GLY A 95 -16.89 -1.67 0.60
C GLY A 95 -17.04 -1.57 2.12
N GLY A 96 -17.33 -2.72 2.74
CA GLY A 96 -17.34 -2.91 4.19
C GLY A 96 -16.04 -3.56 4.69
N LEU A 97 -16.10 -4.21 5.85
CA LEU A 97 -14.98 -4.88 6.50
C LEU A 97 -14.92 -6.38 6.14
N LEU A 98 -14.18 -6.73 5.10
CA LEU A 98 -13.97 -8.15 4.72
C LEU A 98 -12.80 -8.80 5.47
N PHE A 99 -11.77 -8.02 5.80
CA PHE A 99 -10.55 -8.49 6.45
C PHE A 99 -10.23 -7.57 7.62
N HIS A 100 -9.75 -8.14 8.73
CA HIS A 100 -9.32 -7.37 9.90
C HIS A 100 -7.83 -6.98 9.84
N SER A 101 -7.10 -7.49 8.84
CA SER A 101 -5.68 -7.28 8.58
C SER A 101 -5.34 -7.93 7.23
N HIS A 102 -4.08 -7.91 6.79
CA HIS A 102 -3.63 -8.75 5.69
C HIS A 102 -4.00 -10.23 5.89
N CYS A 103 -4.43 -10.94 4.84
CA CYS A 103 -4.88 -12.34 4.90
C CYS A 103 -3.79 -13.32 5.34
N LEU A 104 -2.53 -12.90 5.27
CA LEU A 104 -1.37 -13.66 5.75
C LEU A 104 -1.19 -13.60 7.27
N ASN A 105 -1.82 -12.62 7.94
CA ASN A 105 -1.83 -12.50 9.39
C ASN A 105 -2.98 -13.30 10.03
N ALA A 106 -3.78 -14.03 9.23
CA ALA A 106 -4.94 -14.78 9.67
C ALA A 106 -4.81 -16.29 9.40
N ALA A 107 -5.76 -17.08 9.89
CA ALA A 107 -5.83 -18.51 9.61
C ALA A 107 -5.99 -18.76 8.09
N ARG A 108 -5.28 -19.79 7.57
CA ARG A 108 -5.18 -20.06 6.13
C ARG A 108 -5.71 -21.45 5.76
N PRO A 109 -6.34 -21.62 4.59
CA PRO A 109 -6.71 -22.94 4.09
C PRO A 109 -5.47 -23.78 3.78
N THR A 110 -5.32 -24.94 4.42
CA THR A 110 -4.17 -25.85 4.26
C THR A 110 -4.38 -26.96 3.22
N LYS A 111 -5.64 -27.25 2.85
CA LYS A 111 -6.04 -28.41 2.00
C LYS A 111 -5.78 -28.26 0.48
N ARG A 112 -4.98 -27.29 0.03
CA ARG A 112 -4.76 -27.01 -1.41
C ARG A 112 -3.39 -27.43 -1.96
N GLY A 113 -2.66 -28.27 -1.23
CA GLY A 113 -1.50 -28.98 -1.80
C GLY A 113 -0.21 -28.17 -1.92
N GLY A 114 -0.08 -27.05 -1.22
CA GLY A 114 1.20 -26.34 -1.11
C GLY A 114 1.22 -25.28 -0.01
N TYR A 115 2.44 -24.93 0.40
CA TYR A 115 2.75 -23.80 1.29
C TYR A 115 2.75 -22.50 0.43
N GLY A 116 1.57 -22.04 0.02
CA GLY A 116 1.43 -20.82 -0.78
C GLY A 116 1.06 -19.59 0.04
N GLN A 117 1.37 -18.38 -0.46
CA GLN A 117 0.84 -17.14 0.13
C GLN A 117 -0.70 -17.12 0.15
N HIS A 118 -1.35 -17.84 -0.76
CA HIS A 118 -2.81 -18.03 -0.88
C HIS A 118 -3.64 -16.73 -0.99
N ASN A 119 -3.00 -15.57 -0.92
CA ASN A 119 -3.55 -14.24 -1.15
C ASN A 119 -4.27 -14.13 -2.50
N ASN A 120 -3.75 -14.75 -3.58
CA ASN A 120 -4.44 -14.81 -4.86
C ASN A 120 -5.78 -15.58 -4.80
N ALA A 121 -5.88 -16.60 -3.94
CA ALA A 121 -7.15 -17.31 -3.73
C ALA A 121 -8.19 -16.41 -3.05
N PHE A 122 -7.77 -15.60 -2.06
CA PHE A 122 -8.63 -14.59 -1.45
C PHE A 122 -9.00 -13.49 -2.45
N TYR A 123 -8.02 -12.95 -3.19
CA TYR A 123 -8.26 -11.94 -4.22
C TYR A 123 -9.29 -12.42 -5.26
N ASN A 124 -9.10 -13.61 -5.85
CA ASN A 124 -10.06 -14.15 -6.81
C ASN A 124 -11.43 -14.48 -6.22
N ARG A 125 -11.51 -14.75 -4.90
CA ARG A 125 -12.78 -15.05 -4.23
C ARG A 125 -13.62 -13.80 -3.97
N PHE A 126 -12.97 -12.68 -3.64
CA PHE A 126 -13.64 -11.47 -3.16
C PHE A 126 -13.60 -10.28 -4.13
N LYS A 127 -12.72 -10.28 -5.14
CA LYS A 127 -12.66 -9.20 -6.13
C LYS A 127 -13.96 -9.14 -6.92
N SER A 128 -14.35 -7.94 -7.30
CA SER A 128 -15.28 -7.71 -8.40
C SER A 128 -14.55 -7.83 -9.74
N VAL A 129 -15.28 -8.03 -10.82
CA VAL A 129 -14.74 -8.13 -12.17
C VAL A 129 -15.12 -6.87 -12.94
N PHE A 130 -14.17 -6.26 -13.64
CA PHE A 130 -14.50 -5.17 -14.55
C PHE A 130 -15.36 -5.70 -15.70
N LYS A 131 -16.34 -4.90 -16.15
CA LYS A 131 -17.00 -5.20 -17.43
C LYS A 131 -16.03 -4.85 -18.55
N ILE A 132 -15.79 -5.80 -19.44
CA ILE A 132 -14.85 -5.67 -20.56
C ILE A 132 -15.61 -5.82 -21.85
N ASN A 133 -15.47 -4.84 -22.73
CA ASN A 133 -16.13 -4.87 -24.04
C ASN A 133 -15.38 -5.83 -24.97
N ASP A 134 -16.15 -6.63 -25.72
CA ASP A 134 -15.67 -7.61 -26.72
C ASP A 134 -14.71 -8.69 -26.20
N LEU A 135 -14.84 -9.08 -24.93
CA LEU A 135 -13.97 -10.08 -24.28
C LEU A 135 -13.94 -11.43 -25.03
N THR A 136 -15.06 -11.88 -25.60
CA THR A 136 -15.15 -13.15 -26.34
C THR A 136 -14.30 -13.10 -27.62
N GLU A 137 -14.40 -12.01 -28.37
CA GLU A 137 -13.64 -11.81 -29.62
C GLU A 137 -12.15 -11.60 -29.35
N LEU A 138 -11.79 -10.91 -28.26
CA LEU A 138 -10.42 -10.72 -27.80
C LEU A 138 -9.77 -12.04 -27.33
N THR A 139 -10.50 -12.84 -26.55
CA THR A 139 -10.04 -14.14 -26.05
C THR A 139 -9.79 -15.11 -27.20
N GLU A 140 -10.70 -15.14 -28.18
CA GLU A 140 -10.59 -16.01 -29.36
C GLU A 140 -9.49 -15.58 -30.34
N LYS A 141 -9.27 -14.27 -30.54
CA LYS A 141 -8.28 -13.75 -31.51
C LYS A 141 -6.86 -13.62 -30.97
N SER A 142 -6.69 -13.35 -29.67
CA SER A 142 -5.39 -12.95 -29.12
C SER A 142 -4.98 -13.67 -27.83
N GLY A 143 -5.84 -14.52 -27.28
CA GLY A 143 -5.59 -15.22 -26.02
C GLY A 143 -5.51 -14.30 -24.80
N THR A 144 -5.90 -13.02 -24.92
CA THR A 144 -5.91 -12.06 -23.81
C THR A 144 -7.16 -12.21 -22.97
N ASP A 145 -7.03 -12.92 -21.86
CA ASP A 145 -8.03 -12.98 -20.78
C ASP A 145 -7.64 -11.96 -19.70
N TRP A 146 -8.41 -10.89 -19.55
CA TRP A 146 -8.16 -9.90 -18.49
C TRP A 146 -8.61 -10.45 -17.15
N ARG A 147 -7.67 -10.54 -16.20
CA ARG A 147 -7.92 -11.17 -14.89
C ARG A 147 -7.93 -10.18 -13.72
N GLY A 148 -7.82 -8.89 -13.99
CA GLY A 148 -7.82 -7.84 -12.97
C GLY A 148 -9.22 -7.47 -12.51
N GLY A 149 -9.31 -6.75 -11.39
CA GLY A 149 -10.60 -6.34 -10.84
C GLY A 149 -10.50 -5.65 -9.48
N PRO A 150 -11.41 -4.72 -9.15
CA PRO A 150 -11.35 -3.98 -7.90
C PRO A 150 -11.75 -4.88 -6.73
N LEU A 151 -11.20 -4.61 -5.54
CA LEU A 151 -11.63 -5.24 -4.30
C LEU A 151 -12.30 -4.16 -3.45
N TYR A 152 -13.61 -4.28 -3.26
CA TYR A 152 -14.40 -3.31 -2.48
C TYR A 152 -14.46 -3.75 -1.03
N CYS A 153 -13.49 -3.29 -0.24
CA CYS A 153 -13.47 -3.41 1.20
C CYS A 153 -12.56 -2.33 1.80
N LEU A 154 -12.64 -2.13 3.12
CA LEU A 154 -11.63 -1.37 3.85
C LEU A 154 -10.24 -1.90 3.46
N GLY A 155 -9.35 -1.00 3.07
CA GLY A 155 -8.00 -1.31 2.61
C GLY A 155 -7.87 -1.61 1.12
N GLY A 156 -8.95 -1.68 0.34
CA GLY A 156 -8.91 -2.03 -1.08
C GLY A 156 -8.22 -3.37 -1.32
N ARG A 157 -7.14 -3.41 -2.10
CA ARG A 157 -6.31 -4.62 -2.34
C ARG A 157 -5.22 -4.87 -1.28
N SER A 158 -4.97 -3.90 -0.40
CA SER A 158 -3.92 -4.06 0.63
C SER A 158 -4.10 -5.25 1.59
N PRO A 159 -5.28 -5.85 1.83
CA PRO A 159 -5.35 -7.07 2.64
C PRO A 159 -4.98 -8.36 1.89
N VAL A 160 -4.79 -8.35 0.56
CA VAL A 160 -4.60 -9.59 -0.24
C VAL A 160 -3.49 -9.49 -1.30
N TRP A 161 -2.64 -8.47 -1.24
CA TRP A 161 -1.53 -8.27 -2.19
C TRP A 161 -0.32 -9.17 -1.88
N GLY A 162 0.70 -9.13 -2.74
CA GLY A 162 1.86 -10.04 -2.69
C GLY A 162 3.04 -9.59 -1.81
N LEU A 163 2.93 -8.41 -1.17
CA LEU A 163 3.94 -7.78 -0.29
C LEU A 163 5.28 -7.40 -0.94
N PHE A 164 5.46 -7.63 -2.24
CA PHE A 164 6.71 -7.32 -2.91
C PHE A 164 6.82 -5.82 -3.21
N ILE A 165 7.87 -5.18 -2.68
CA ILE A 165 8.08 -3.72 -2.69
C ILE A 165 9.44 -3.31 -3.29
N PRO A 166 9.74 -3.65 -4.55
CA PRO A 166 10.92 -3.14 -5.23
C PRO A 166 10.82 -1.63 -5.48
N ARG A 167 11.97 -0.94 -5.48
CA ARG A 167 12.08 0.43 -5.98
C ARG A 167 12.13 0.41 -7.51
N ILE A 168 11.60 1.45 -8.16
CA ILE A 168 11.68 1.62 -9.62
C ILE A 168 13.14 1.90 -10.02
N HIS A 169 13.59 1.31 -11.13
CA HIS A 169 14.92 1.55 -11.69
C HIS A 169 15.11 3.01 -12.12
N ASP A 170 16.31 3.55 -11.95
CA ASP A 170 16.65 4.96 -12.24
C ASP A 170 16.26 5.38 -13.66
N SER A 171 16.53 4.54 -14.67
CA SER A 171 16.16 4.85 -16.06
C SER A 171 14.64 4.94 -16.29
N SER A 172 13.82 4.32 -15.44
CA SER A 172 12.37 4.53 -15.47
C SER A 172 12.00 5.79 -14.70
N LEU A 173 12.63 6.05 -13.54
CA LEU A 173 12.42 7.27 -12.76
C LEU A 173 12.79 8.54 -13.53
N GLU A 174 13.76 8.48 -14.44
CA GLU A 174 14.11 9.60 -15.31
C GLU A 174 12.88 10.17 -16.00
N HIS A 175 11.96 9.32 -16.47
CA HIS A 175 10.75 9.76 -17.17
C HIS A 175 9.70 10.42 -16.28
N PHE A 176 9.80 10.29 -14.95
CA PHE A 176 8.90 10.99 -14.03
C PHE A 176 9.26 12.49 -14.01
N PRO A 177 8.34 13.38 -13.60
CA PRO A 177 8.70 14.77 -13.32
C PRO A 177 9.88 14.85 -12.34
N LYS A 178 10.86 15.71 -12.62
CA LYS A 178 12.12 15.75 -11.86
C LYS A 178 11.92 15.94 -10.36
N ALA A 179 10.94 16.76 -9.97
CA ALA A 179 10.58 16.97 -8.57
C ALA A 179 10.09 15.67 -7.91
N ILE A 180 9.19 14.94 -8.58
CA ILE A 180 8.70 13.65 -8.09
C ILE A 180 9.85 12.63 -7.99
N ALA A 181 10.67 12.48 -9.04
CA ALA A 181 11.78 11.53 -9.04
C ALA A 181 12.79 11.81 -7.91
N THR A 182 13.13 13.08 -7.70
CA THR A 182 14.05 13.51 -6.62
C THR A 182 13.47 13.18 -5.25
N ASP A 183 12.21 13.54 -5.02
CA ASP A 183 11.54 13.31 -3.74
C ASP A 183 11.35 11.81 -3.45
N LEU A 184 11.04 11.00 -4.47
CA LEU A 184 10.96 9.55 -4.35
C LEU A 184 12.29 8.96 -3.89
N LEU A 185 13.40 9.30 -4.55
CA LEU A 185 14.74 8.83 -4.18
C LEU A 185 15.13 9.28 -2.77
N HIS A 186 14.73 10.50 -2.37
CA HIS A 186 14.94 10.99 -1.03
C HIS A 186 13.91 12.09 -0.65
N PRO A 187 13.15 11.96 0.46
CA PRO A 187 13.21 10.90 1.48
C PRO A 187 12.14 9.80 1.32
N TYR A 188 11.29 9.82 0.29
CA TYR A 188 10.00 9.13 0.39
C TYR A 188 10.05 7.61 0.19
N TYR A 189 10.99 7.07 -0.60
CA TYR A 189 11.17 5.61 -0.63
C TYR A 189 11.57 5.06 0.74
N GLU A 190 12.49 5.73 1.44
CA GLU A 190 12.90 5.31 2.78
C GLU A 190 11.74 5.40 3.78
N LYS A 191 10.95 6.47 3.73
CA LYS A 191 9.75 6.59 4.58
C LYS A 191 8.73 5.49 4.29
N ALA A 192 8.49 5.17 3.01
CA ALA A 192 7.55 4.13 2.61
C ALA A 192 8.04 2.72 3.01
N GLU A 193 9.33 2.44 2.89
CA GLU A 193 9.94 1.19 3.36
C GLU A 193 9.81 1.03 4.88
N LYS A 194 10.00 2.12 5.65
CA LYS A 194 9.78 2.11 7.11
C LYS A 194 8.31 1.88 7.46
N LEU A 195 7.38 2.57 6.78
CA LEU A 195 5.94 2.42 6.96
C LEU A 195 5.48 0.98 6.69
N MET A 196 6.02 0.35 5.65
CA MET A 196 5.66 -1.00 5.22
C MET A 196 6.44 -2.10 5.94
N HIS A 197 7.25 -1.73 6.94
CA HIS A 197 8.14 -2.64 7.65
C HIS A 197 8.97 -3.50 6.69
N LEU A 198 9.73 -2.86 5.79
CA LEU A 198 10.61 -3.57 4.87
C LEU A 198 11.53 -4.53 5.65
N SER A 199 11.40 -5.81 5.38
CA SER A 199 12.21 -6.86 5.98
C SER A 199 13.05 -7.59 4.94
N TYR A 200 14.22 -8.01 5.41
CA TYR A 200 15.11 -8.94 4.74
C TYR A 200 15.35 -10.13 5.66
N PRO A 201 15.54 -11.34 5.08
CA PRO A 201 15.79 -12.56 5.82
C PRO A 201 17.21 -12.59 6.40
N ASP A 202 17.49 -13.58 7.24
CA ASP A 202 18.83 -13.82 7.74
C ASP A 202 19.71 -14.47 6.66
N THR A 203 20.83 -13.79 6.36
CA THR A 203 21.74 -14.22 5.29
C THR A 203 22.78 -15.18 5.85
N ARG A 204 22.66 -16.47 5.52
CA ARG A 204 23.66 -17.51 5.84
C ARG A 204 24.74 -17.53 4.76
N GLY A 205 25.90 -18.11 5.08
CA GLY A 205 27.04 -18.19 4.14
C GLY A 205 26.68 -18.86 2.80
N ILE A 206 25.80 -19.86 2.81
CA ILE A 206 25.32 -20.52 1.58
C ILE A 206 24.45 -19.59 0.71
N HIS A 207 23.66 -18.70 1.32
CA HIS A 207 22.86 -17.70 0.59
C HIS A 207 23.77 -16.68 -0.08
N GLN A 208 24.78 -16.18 0.67
CA GLN A 208 25.75 -15.23 0.14
C GLN A 208 26.57 -15.85 -0.99
N LEU A 209 27.05 -17.08 -0.82
CA LEU A 209 27.78 -17.81 -1.86
C LEU A 209 26.95 -17.95 -3.15
N LEU A 210 25.66 -18.29 -3.04
CA LEU A 210 24.77 -18.36 -4.21
C LEU A 210 24.62 -17.00 -4.89
N MET A 211 24.32 -15.94 -4.13
CA MET A 211 24.17 -14.58 -4.68
C MET A 211 25.46 -14.11 -5.36
N ASP A 212 26.62 -14.32 -4.74
CA ASP A 212 27.92 -13.97 -5.30
C ASP A 212 28.18 -14.74 -6.62
N ARG A 213 27.88 -16.03 -6.67
CA ARG A 213 28.03 -16.83 -7.89
C ARG A 213 27.08 -16.41 -8.99
N LEU A 214 25.82 -16.09 -8.67
CA LEU A 214 24.87 -15.54 -9.63
C LEU A 214 25.34 -14.17 -10.17
N ASN A 215 25.99 -13.35 -9.34
CA ASN A 215 26.53 -12.04 -9.72
C ASN A 215 27.82 -12.14 -10.55
N MET A 216 28.49 -13.28 -10.56
CA MET A 216 29.63 -13.57 -11.46
C MET A 216 29.19 -14.05 -12.85
N SER A 217 27.89 -14.08 -13.15
CA SER A 217 27.37 -14.48 -14.46
C SER A 217 28.05 -13.71 -15.60
N LYS A 218 28.39 -14.44 -16.66
CA LYS A 218 28.93 -13.86 -17.89
C LYS A 218 27.85 -13.61 -18.95
N VAL A 219 26.60 -13.99 -18.69
CA VAL A 219 25.48 -13.88 -19.64
C VAL A 219 24.91 -12.46 -19.64
N ALA A 220 24.73 -11.87 -18.46
CA ALA A 220 24.25 -10.51 -18.31
C ALA A 220 24.79 -9.89 -17.01
N ASN A 221 24.94 -8.57 -16.99
CA ASN A 221 25.28 -7.86 -15.76
C ASN A 221 24.08 -7.89 -14.81
N MET A 222 24.27 -8.48 -13.63
CA MET A 222 23.23 -8.69 -12.62
C MET A 222 23.78 -8.38 -11.23
N ASN A 223 22.90 -7.97 -10.33
CA ASN A 223 23.20 -7.76 -8.93
C ASN A 223 22.04 -8.32 -8.10
N TRP A 224 22.02 -9.64 -8.02
CA TRP A 224 21.12 -10.44 -7.20
C TRP A 224 21.28 -10.06 -5.73
N GLN A 225 20.14 -9.71 -5.15
CA GLN A 225 19.98 -9.40 -3.74
C GLN A 225 18.66 -10.00 -3.27
N TRP A 226 18.47 -10.01 -1.95
CA TRP A 226 17.19 -10.39 -1.36
C TRP A 226 16.03 -9.53 -1.88
N GLY A 227 14.90 -10.20 -2.11
CA GLY A 227 13.65 -9.58 -2.46
C GLY A 227 13.16 -8.63 -1.36
N ARG A 228 12.61 -7.49 -1.74
CA ARG A 228 12.05 -6.53 -0.78
C ARG A 228 10.62 -6.90 -0.41
N ILE A 229 10.37 -7.24 0.85
CA ILE A 229 9.06 -7.68 1.35
C ILE A 229 8.55 -6.75 2.44
N ALA A 230 7.27 -6.38 2.35
CA ALA A 230 6.55 -5.57 3.34
C ALA A 230 5.99 -6.45 4.48
N SER A 231 6.78 -6.69 5.52
CA SER A 231 6.41 -7.59 6.63
C SER A 231 7.18 -7.29 7.90
N GLU A 232 6.49 -7.22 9.04
CA GLU A 232 7.07 -6.89 10.36
C GLU A 232 8.06 -7.95 10.87
N PHE A 233 7.71 -9.23 10.80
CA PHE A 233 8.52 -10.28 11.40
C PHE A 233 9.55 -10.89 10.45
N LYS A 234 10.69 -11.27 11.02
CA LYS A 234 11.72 -12.09 10.37
C LYS A 234 11.57 -13.52 10.89
N ASP A 235 11.16 -14.43 10.02
CA ASP A 235 11.12 -15.86 10.35
C ASP A 235 12.56 -16.43 10.34
N GLU A 236 12.85 -17.40 11.22
CA GLU A 236 14.09 -18.18 11.19
C GLU A 236 14.21 -19.02 9.90
N HIS A 237 13.06 -19.35 9.28
CA HIS A 237 12.90 -19.95 7.97
C HIS A 237 12.69 -18.83 6.93
N ASN A 238 13.79 -18.44 6.28
CA ASN A 238 13.83 -17.37 5.28
C ASN A 238 12.67 -17.41 4.28
N TYR A 239 11.80 -16.39 4.28
CA TYR A 239 10.65 -16.27 3.37
C TYR A 239 9.67 -17.45 3.33
N ASP A 240 9.70 -18.33 4.33
CA ASP A 240 8.66 -19.33 4.56
C ASP A 240 7.43 -18.67 5.21
N PHE A 241 7.00 -17.56 4.59
CA PHE A 241 5.93 -16.61 4.93
C PHE A 241 6.31 -15.35 5.72
N ALA A 242 5.52 -14.31 5.46
CA ALA A 242 5.59 -13.01 6.08
C ALA A 242 4.53 -12.98 7.20
N GLU A 243 4.96 -13.06 8.45
CA GLU A 243 4.11 -12.69 9.58
C GLU A 243 4.19 -11.15 9.75
N GLY A 244 3.07 -10.51 10.08
CA GLY A 244 3.01 -9.04 10.18
C GLY A 244 3.02 -8.38 8.80
N ALA A 245 2.37 -9.03 7.83
CA ALA A 245 2.18 -8.53 6.48
C ALA A 245 1.43 -7.19 6.48
N TYR A 246 1.97 -6.19 5.79
CA TYR A 246 1.41 -4.83 5.80
C TYR A 246 0.06 -4.73 5.08
N SER A 247 -0.90 -4.06 5.72
CA SER A 247 -2.17 -3.64 5.13
C SER A 247 -2.57 -2.25 5.63
N THR A 248 -3.23 -1.43 4.80
CA THR A 248 -3.78 -0.15 5.29
C THR A 248 -4.95 -0.37 6.24
N VAL A 249 -5.56 -1.55 6.23
CA VAL A 249 -6.61 -1.97 7.17
C VAL A 249 -6.17 -1.79 8.61
N ASP A 250 -4.93 -2.15 8.93
CA ASP A 250 -4.43 -2.23 10.31
C ASP A 250 -4.53 -0.87 10.99
N LYS A 251 -4.00 0.18 10.33
CA LYS A 251 -4.06 1.53 10.86
C LYS A 251 -5.48 2.10 10.83
N LEU A 252 -6.24 1.86 9.77
CA LEU A 252 -7.61 2.39 9.66
C LEU A 252 -8.55 1.80 10.71
N LEU A 253 -8.39 0.52 11.06
CA LEU A 253 -9.11 -0.10 12.16
C LEU A 253 -8.67 0.45 13.52
N GLU A 254 -7.38 0.67 13.74
CA GLU A 254 -6.90 1.34 14.96
C GLU A 254 -7.57 2.71 15.14
N LEU A 255 -7.70 3.49 14.05
CA LEU A 255 -8.37 4.78 14.08
C LEU A 255 -9.87 4.64 14.42
N ALA A 256 -10.57 3.70 13.81
CA ALA A 256 -11.99 3.45 14.09
C ALA A 256 -12.23 2.99 15.54
N MET A 257 -11.37 2.10 16.05
CA MET A 257 -11.47 1.57 17.42
C MET A 257 -11.15 2.61 18.51
N ASN A 258 -10.27 3.57 18.21
CA ASN A 258 -9.95 4.66 19.13
C ASN A 258 -11.06 5.71 19.24
N ASP A 259 -11.98 5.76 18.27
CA ASP A 259 -13.11 6.71 18.23
C ASP A 259 -14.38 6.06 17.66
N PRO A 260 -14.96 5.04 18.34
CA PRO A 260 -16.07 4.24 17.82
C PRO A 260 -17.34 5.05 17.55
N GLU A 261 -17.55 6.11 18.32
CA GLU A 261 -18.69 7.03 18.17
C GLU A 261 -18.45 8.09 17.10
N ALA A 262 -17.26 8.08 16.49
CA ALA A 262 -16.79 9.05 15.52
C ALA A 262 -17.07 10.48 16.02
N LYS A 263 -16.43 10.90 17.12
CA LYS A 263 -16.52 12.25 17.70
C LYS A 263 -15.35 13.14 17.30
N GLY A 264 -14.19 12.55 17.06
CA GLY A 264 -12.96 13.22 16.64
C GLY A 264 -13.02 13.82 15.24
N PRO A 265 -11.98 14.55 14.83
CA PRO A 265 -11.97 15.27 13.55
C PRO A 265 -11.82 14.34 12.33
N PHE A 266 -11.38 13.10 12.53
CA PHE A 266 -11.20 12.09 11.49
C PHE A 266 -12.36 11.10 11.49
N LYS A 267 -13.02 10.91 10.35
CA LYS A 267 -14.19 10.03 10.19
C LYS A 267 -13.93 9.00 9.10
N ILE A 268 -14.48 7.80 9.25
CA ILE A 268 -14.50 6.75 8.21
C ILE A 268 -15.95 6.39 7.90
N LEU A 269 -16.28 6.34 6.61
CA LEU A 269 -17.60 5.97 6.10
C LEU A 269 -17.46 4.76 5.18
N LEU A 270 -18.03 3.63 5.58
CA LEU A 270 -18.02 2.37 4.81
C LEU A 270 -19.32 2.21 4.01
N ASN A 271 -19.35 1.21 3.12
CA ASN A 271 -20.50 0.84 2.29
C ASN A 271 -21.13 2.04 1.55
N THR A 272 -20.31 2.99 1.13
CA THR A 272 -20.77 4.25 0.54
C THR A 272 -20.06 4.49 -0.78
N THR A 273 -20.83 4.55 -1.86
CA THR A 273 -20.30 4.74 -3.21
C THR A 273 -20.27 6.22 -3.55
N VAL A 274 -19.09 6.76 -3.85
CA VAL A 274 -19.01 8.11 -4.42
C VAL A 274 -19.38 8.08 -5.89
N GLN A 275 -20.36 8.89 -6.28
CA GLN A 275 -20.85 8.97 -7.65
C GLN A 275 -20.06 10.01 -8.45
N HIS A 276 -20.08 11.27 -8.02
CA HIS A 276 -19.45 12.39 -8.73
C HIS A 276 -19.13 13.54 -7.77
N LEU A 277 -18.40 14.54 -8.28
CA LEU A 277 -18.00 15.76 -7.59
C LEU A 277 -18.90 16.93 -8.05
N LEU A 278 -19.17 17.89 -7.16
CA LEU A 278 -19.87 19.12 -7.48
C LEU A 278 -18.91 20.31 -7.39
N PRO A 279 -18.84 21.18 -8.41
CA PRO A 279 -18.05 22.39 -8.36
C PRO A 279 -18.78 23.47 -7.55
N GLU A 280 -18.02 24.35 -6.91
CA GLU A 280 -18.53 25.61 -6.39
C GLU A 280 -19.09 26.43 -7.56
N VAL A 281 -20.26 27.05 -7.35
CA VAL A 281 -20.87 27.95 -8.34
C VAL A 281 -20.01 29.21 -8.43
N SER A 282 -18.97 29.16 -9.27
CA SER A 282 -17.98 30.24 -9.46
C SER A 282 -17.76 30.55 -10.95
N SER A 283 -17.23 31.74 -11.24
CA SER A 283 -16.72 32.12 -12.56
C SER A 283 -15.24 31.77 -12.78
N SER A 284 -14.60 31.09 -11.82
CA SER A 284 -13.19 30.70 -11.91
C SER A 284 -13.03 29.40 -12.71
N THR A 285 -11.89 29.24 -13.39
CA THR A 285 -11.56 28.01 -14.11
C THR A 285 -10.10 27.67 -13.82
N PRO A 286 -9.78 26.53 -13.18
CA PRO A 286 -10.72 25.50 -12.71
C PRO A 286 -11.59 25.95 -11.52
N SER A 287 -12.80 25.40 -11.40
CA SER A 287 -13.74 25.72 -10.29
C SER A 287 -13.38 24.92 -9.04
N PRO A 288 -13.33 25.51 -7.83
CA PRO A 288 -13.15 24.76 -6.60
C PRO A 288 -14.17 23.63 -6.44
N VAL A 289 -13.78 22.50 -5.87
CA VAL A 289 -14.72 21.47 -5.43
C VAL A 289 -15.51 21.95 -4.22
N GLU A 290 -16.84 21.83 -4.25
CA GLU A 290 -17.72 22.19 -3.12
C GLU A 290 -18.20 20.95 -2.37
N ALA A 291 -18.52 19.87 -3.08
CA ALA A 291 -19.09 18.68 -2.47
C ALA A 291 -18.81 17.39 -3.25
N VAL A 292 -18.98 16.26 -2.56
CA VAL A 292 -19.04 14.92 -3.16
C VAL A 292 -20.45 14.38 -3.03
N VAL A 293 -20.97 13.79 -4.10
CA VAL A 293 -22.28 13.11 -4.09
C VAL A 293 -22.06 11.63 -3.90
N VAL A 294 -22.73 11.07 -2.89
CA VAL A 294 -22.57 9.67 -2.49
C VAL A 294 -23.89 8.94 -2.43
N THR A 295 -23.86 7.63 -2.66
CA THR A 295 -24.98 6.71 -2.45
C THR A 295 -24.66 5.78 -1.30
N ASP A 296 -25.52 5.73 -0.28
CA ASP A 296 -25.38 4.82 0.84
C ASP A 296 -25.83 3.38 0.52
N ALA A 297 -25.64 2.46 1.46
CA ALA A 297 -26.04 1.06 1.33
C ALA A 297 -27.55 0.84 1.10
N ALA A 298 -28.39 1.82 1.45
CA ALA A 298 -29.84 1.79 1.21
C ALA A 298 -30.23 2.38 -0.17
N GLY A 299 -29.25 2.84 -0.97
CA GLY A 299 -29.48 3.46 -2.26
C GLY A 299 -29.86 4.94 -2.18
N LYS A 300 -29.79 5.57 -1.01
CA LYS A 300 -30.13 7.00 -0.84
C LYS A 300 -28.92 7.86 -1.20
N SER A 301 -29.18 8.93 -1.95
CA SER A 301 -28.18 9.93 -2.33
C SER A 301 -27.99 10.99 -1.24
N HIS A 302 -26.74 11.39 -1.01
CA HIS A 302 -26.35 12.44 -0.06
C HIS A 302 -25.27 13.34 -0.65
N GLU A 303 -25.32 14.63 -0.33
CA GLU A 303 -24.27 15.59 -0.65
C GLU A 303 -23.40 15.83 0.60
N ILE A 304 -22.08 15.71 0.45
CA ILE A 304 -21.12 15.93 1.54
C ILE A 304 -20.17 17.07 1.13
N LYS A 305 -20.26 18.21 1.83
CA LYS A 305 -19.46 19.40 1.54
C LYS A 305 -18.00 19.25 1.96
N CYS A 306 -17.09 19.74 1.14
CA CYS A 306 -15.65 19.65 1.38
C CYS A 306 -14.87 20.79 0.72
N LYS A 307 -13.61 20.98 1.13
CA LYS A 307 -12.69 21.96 0.53
C LYS A 307 -11.66 21.33 -0.40
N LYS A 308 -11.31 20.06 -0.15
CA LYS A 308 -10.35 19.28 -0.93
C LYS A 308 -10.82 17.85 -1.05
N VAL A 309 -10.50 17.21 -2.16
CA VAL A 309 -10.77 15.80 -2.42
C VAL A 309 -9.47 15.08 -2.80
N VAL A 310 -9.24 13.88 -2.27
CA VAL A 310 -8.20 12.96 -2.72
C VAL A 310 -8.88 11.74 -3.33
N LEU A 311 -8.77 11.57 -4.65
CA LEU A 311 -9.26 10.41 -5.39
C LEU A 311 -8.25 9.27 -5.28
N SER A 312 -8.67 8.20 -4.61
CA SER A 312 -7.89 6.97 -4.38
C SER A 312 -8.74 5.71 -4.59
N ALA A 313 -9.73 5.78 -5.48
CA ALA A 313 -10.71 4.72 -5.75
C ALA A 313 -10.16 3.62 -6.68
N GLY A 314 -8.91 3.74 -7.12
CA GLY A 314 -8.25 2.84 -8.06
C GLY A 314 -8.39 3.32 -9.50
N SER A 315 -7.53 2.79 -10.37
CA SER A 315 -7.32 3.30 -11.73
C SER A 315 -8.62 3.47 -12.53
N VAL A 316 -9.52 2.49 -12.48
CA VAL A 316 -10.79 2.58 -13.20
C VAL A 316 -11.80 3.52 -12.51
N ASN A 317 -11.99 3.39 -11.20
CA ASN A 317 -13.09 4.08 -10.52
C ASN A 317 -12.79 5.57 -10.26
N SER A 318 -11.53 5.96 -10.02
CA SER A 318 -11.17 7.39 -9.89
C SER A 318 -11.44 8.14 -11.18
N ALA A 319 -11.09 7.54 -12.32
CA ALA A 319 -11.42 8.10 -13.63
C ALA A 319 -12.94 8.09 -13.88
N ALA A 320 -13.65 7.03 -13.50
CA ALA A 320 -15.12 6.97 -13.62
C ALA A 320 -15.83 8.08 -12.82
N ILE A 321 -15.35 8.42 -11.61
CA ILE A 321 -15.86 9.53 -10.81
C ILE A 321 -15.65 10.86 -11.55
N LEU A 322 -14.45 11.11 -12.09
CA LEU A 322 -14.18 12.32 -12.86
C LEU A 322 -15.03 12.41 -14.13
N LEU A 323 -15.27 11.30 -14.84
CA LEU A 323 -16.17 11.28 -15.99
C LEU A 323 -17.61 11.63 -15.59
N ARG A 324 -18.16 11.01 -14.55
CA ARG A 324 -19.51 11.35 -14.06
C ARG A 324 -19.63 12.79 -13.58
N SER A 325 -18.51 13.41 -13.20
CA SER A 325 -18.46 14.81 -12.77
C SER A 325 -18.42 15.81 -13.94
N ALA A 326 -18.16 15.36 -15.18
CA ALA A 326 -18.14 16.22 -16.35
C ALA A 326 -19.55 16.53 -16.87
N LYS A 327 -19.77 17.77 -17.34
CA LYS A 327 -21.08 18.32 -17.79
C LYS A 327 -21.83 17.42 -18.80
N ASP A 328 -21.09 16.72 -19.67
CA ASP A 328 -21.64 15.78 -20.67
C ASP A 328 -21.06 14.37 -20.51
N LYS A 329 -20.42 14.08 -19.38
CA LYS A 329 -19.65 12.84 -19.13
C LYS A 329 -18.55 12.57 -20.13
N GLN A 330 -18.04 13.63 -20.76
CA GLN A 330 -16.96 13.58 -21.74
C GLN A 330 -15.68 14.16 -21.14
N PRO A 331 -14.51 13.50 -21.32
CA PRO A 331 -13.22 14.02 -20.86
C PRO A 331 -12.91 15.43 -21.38
N LYS A 332 -13.35 15.74 -22.61
CA LYS A 332 -13.09 17.02 -23.28
C LYS A 332 -13.68 18.23 -22.55
N THR A 333 -14.65 18.01 -21.64
CA THR A 333 -15.15 19.09 -20.76
C THR A 333 -14.02 19.68 -19.90
N TYR A 334 -12.94 18.95 -19.66
CA TYR A 334 -11.75 19.41 -18.95
C TYR A 334 -10.67 20.03 -19.88
N GLY A 335 -10.93 20.12 -21.18
CA GLY A 335 -10.01 20.61 -22.21
C GLY A 335 -9.68 19.53 -23.24
N ASP A 336 -9.40 19.94 -24.49
CA ASP A 336 -9.15 18.98 -25.58
C ASP A 336 -7.93 18.08 -25.29
N ASP A 337 -6.82 18.66 -24.83
CA ASP A 337 -5.62 17.90 -24.43
C ASP A 337 -5.89 16.94 -23.26
N PHE A 338 -6.85 17.25 -22.37
CA PHE A 338 -7.20 16.37 -21.25
C PHE A 338 -7.78 15.05 -21.76
N GLY A 339 -8.66 15.12 -22.77
CA GLY A 339 -9.32 13.94 -23.31
C GLY A 339 -8.39 12.97 -24.02
N ASP A 340 -7.31 13.46 -24.61
CA ASP A 340 -6.36 12.63 -25.35
C ASP A 340 -5.49 11.76 -24.43
N HIS A 341 -5.29 12.16 -23.17
CA HIS A 341 -4.43 11.46 -22.20
C HIS A 341 -5.21 10.80 -21.05
N PHE A 342 -6.52 11.02 -20.98
CA PHE A 342 -7.38 10.50 -19.92
C PHE A 342 -7.93 9.11 -20.22
N GLY A 343 -8.03 8.29 -19.19
CA GLY A 343 -8.75 7.02 -19.22
C GLY A 343 -7.95 5.85 -19.79
N HIS A 344 -6.71 6.05 -20.23
CA HIS A 344 -5.86 4.96 -20.76
C HIS A 344 -5.43 4.00 -19.64
N ILE A 345 -5.45 2.69 -19.91
CA ILE A 345 -5.11 1.69 -18.89
C ILE A 345 -4.10 0.69 -19.44
N THR A 346 -3.11 0.32 -18.64
CA THR A 346 -2.20 -0.78 -18.94
C THR A 346 -1.92 -1.61 -17.68
N ASP A 347 -1.19 -2.71 -17.86
CA ASP A 347 -0.64 -3.54 -16.79
C ASP A 347 0.79 -3.98 -17.19
N HIS A 348 1.49 -4.68 -16.31
CA HIS A 348 2.83 -5.17 -16.58
C HIS A 348 2.88 -6.17 -17.73
N GLU A 349 3.95 -6.08 -18.50
CA GLU A 349 4.38 -7.14 -19.39
C GLU A 349 5.31 -8.09 -18.62
N ILE A 350 4.81 -9.29 -18.34
CA ILE A 350 5.48 -10.28 -17.49
C ILE A 350 5.71 -11.59 -18.24
N TYR A 351 6.95 -12.06 -18.18
CA TYR A 351 7.34 -13.41 -18.61
C TYR A 351 7.78 -14.18 -17.38
N HIS A 352 7.46 -15.46 -17.34
CA HIS A 352 7.88 -16.34 -16.27
C HIS A 352 8.20 -17.73 -16.78
N MET A 353 8.99 -18.44 -15.99
CA MET A 353 9.26 -19.86 -16.17
C MET A 353 9.31 -20.53 -14.81
N SER A 354 8.77 -21.74 -14.75
CA SER A 354 8.76 -22.58 -13.55
C SER A 354 9.36 -23.94 -13.88
N LYS A 355 10.23 -24.47 -13.01
CA LYS A 355 10.77 -25.83 -13.09
C LYS A 355 10.83 -26.46 -11.71
N SER A 356 10.53 -27.75 -11.64
CA SER A 356 10.68 -28.54 -10.43
C SER A 356 12.13 -28.99 -10.26
N PHE A 357 12.55 -29.22 -9.02
CA PHE A 357 13.85 -29.81 -8.74
C PHE A 357 13.80 -30.72 -7.50
N VAL A 358 14.86 -31.51 -7.33
CA VAL A 358 15.10 -32.30 -6.13
C VAL A 358 16.45 -31.93 -5.51
N TRP A 359 16.53 -32.01 -4.20
CA TRP A 359 17.79 -31.89 -3.46
C TRP A 359 18.56 -33.20 -3.58
N ARG A 360 19.83 -33.17 -3.99
CA ARG A 360 20.66 -34.40 -4.02
C ARG A 360 20.91 -34.93 -2.61
N ASN A 361 21.01 -34.02 -1.64
CA ASN A 361 20.97 -34.34 -0.22
C ASN A 361 19.73 -33.67 0.42
N PRO A 362 18.71 -34.42 0.85
CA PRO A 362 17.50 -33.86 1.44
C PRO A 362 17.73 -32.93 2.64
N GLU A 363 18.80 -33.14 3.42
CA GLU A 363 19.11 -32.28 4.58
C GLU A 363 19.48 -30.85 4.18
N ASP A 364 19.96 -30.63 2.95
CA ASP A 364 20.37 -29.30 2.50
C ASP A 364 19.17 -28.38 2.26
N ARG A 365 17.97 -28.95 2.03
CA ARG A 365 16.71 -28.19 1.97
C ARG A 365 16.48 -27.34 3.22
N ALA A 366 16.67 -27.92 4.40
CA ALA A 366 16.49 -27.22 5.67
C ALA A 366 17.62 -26.20 5.94
N LYS A 367 18.83 -26.46 5.42
CA LYS A 367 19.99 -25.56 5.59
C LYS A 367 19.89 -24.30 4.73
N VAL A 368 19.38 -24.42 3.51
CA VAL A 368 19.18 -23.29 2.59
C VAL A 368 17.85 -22.59 2.88
N GLY A 369 16.77 -23.36 3.06
CA GLY A 369 15.43 -22.79 3.19
C GLY A 369 14.96 -22.07 1.92
N ALA A 370 13.81 -21.40 2.03
CA ALA A 370 13.22 -20.68 0.90
C ALA A 370 14.03 -19.41 0.55
N MET A 371 14.11 -19.09 -0.73
CA MET A 371 14.79 -17.88 -1.20
C MET A 371 13.94 -17.09 -2.19
N LYS A 372 13.81 -15.78 -1.95
CA LYS A 372 13.28 -14.81 -2.91
C LYS A 372 14.36 -13.80 -3.25
N LEU A 373 14.84 -13.82 -4.50
CA LEU A 373 15.89 -12.92 -4.96
C LEU A 373 15.37 -12.00 -6.05
N GLN A 374 16.00 -10.83 -6.21
CA GLN A 374 15.68 -9.87 -7.24
C GLN A 374 16.93 -9.22 -7.83
N THR A 375 16.87 -8.84 -9.10
CA THR A 375 17.88 -7.99 -9.76
C THR A 375 17.23 -7.20 -10.88
N TYR A 376 17.76 -6.03 -11.20
CA TYR A 376 17.55 -5.46 -12.52
C TYR A 376 18.55 -6.07 -13.50
N VAL A 377 18.10 -6.38 -14.71
CA VAL A 377 18.95 -6.93 -15.77
C VAL A 377 18.69 -6.18 -17.06
N ARG A 378 19.77 -5.80 -17.75
CA ARG A 378 19.71 -5.25 -19.10
C ARG A 378 19.94 -6.37 -20.10
N LEU A 379 18.96 -6.61 -20.96
CA LEU A 379 19.05 -7.67 -21.97
C LEU A 379 20.13 -7.35 -23.01
N PRO A 380 21.05 -8.28 -23.33
CA PRO A 380 22.15 -8.04 -24.25
C PRO A 380 21.72 -7.60 -25.66
N SER A 381 20.66 -8.19 -26.20
CA SER A 381 20.23 -8.01 -27.59
C SER A 381 19.39 -6.75 -27.78
N THR A 382 18.39 -6.53 -26.93
CA THR A 382 17.45 -5.40 -27.08
C THR A 382 17.77 -4.19 -26.22
N LYS A 383 18.67 -4.33 -25.24
CA LYS A 383 18.99 -3.31 -24.22
C LYS A 383 17.84 -2.94 -23.30
N ASP A 384 16.70 -3.63 -23.41
CA ASP A 384 15.58 -3.50 -22.49
C ASP A 384 16.02 -3.83 -21.06
N ILE A 385 15.42 -3.15 -20.08
CA ILE A 385 15.65 -3.41 -18.67
C ILE A 385 14.45 -4.15 -18.12
N ALA A 386 14.70 -5.29 -17.49
CA ALA A 386 13.71 -6.06 -16.76
C ALA A 386 14.02 -6.07 -15.26
N LEU A 387 12.99 -6.06 -14.42
CA LEU A 387 13.12 -6.56 -13.05
C LEU A 387 12.99 -8.08 -13.11
N ALA A 388 14.07 -8.78 -12.78
CA ALA A 388 14.11 -10.23 -12.68
C ALA A 388 13.95 -10.66 -11.22
N ASN A 389 13.10 -11.66 -10.96
CA ASN A 389 12.87 -12.22 -9.64
C ASN A 389 13.02 -13.75 -9.65
N ILE A 390 13.59 -14.32 -8.60
CA ILE A 390 13.65 -15.77 -8.36
C ILE A 390 12.83 -16.09 -7.11
N SER A 391 12.00 -17.13 -7.18
CA SER A 391 11.48 -17.85 -6.03
C SER A 391 12.02 -19.28 -6.08
N LEU A 392 12.84 -19.66 -5.11
CA LEU A 392 13.46 -20.98 -5.01
C LEU A 392 12.97 -21.65 -3.73
N ASP A 393 12.26 -22.77 -3.88
CA ASP A 393 11.54 -23.47 -2.78
C ASP A 393 10.69 -22.49 -1.94
N ALA A 394 10.24 -21.40 -2.57
CA ALA A 394 9.64 -20.26 -1.91
C ALA A 394 8.23 -20.02 -2.43
N SER A 395 7.40 -19.44 -1.58
CA SER A 395 6.02 -19.19 -1.93
C SER A 395 5.87 -18.17 -3.06
N SER A 396 5.23 -18.54 -4.16
CA SER A 396 4.91 -17.61 -5.26
C SER A 396 3.41 -17.53 -5.52
N PHE A 397 2.95 -16.37 -6.01
CA PHE A 397 1.60 -16.13 -6.50
C PHE A 397 1.40 -16.64 -7.94
N LEU A 398 2.49 -16.94 -8.64
CA LEU A 398 2.49 -17.41 -10.01
C LEU A 398 2.09 -18.89 -10.12
N PRO A 399 1.57 -19.32 -11.28
CA PRO A 399 1.21 -20.71 -11.53
C PRO A 399 2.39 -21.63 -11.17
N ARG A 400 2.09 -22.62 -10.32
CA ARG A 400 2.98 -23.75 -10.03
C ARG A 400 2.54 -24.92 -10.89
N GLY A 401 3.45 -25.85 -11.17
CA GLY A 401 3.15 -27.07 -11.90
C GLY A 401 2.07 -27.93 -11.22
N HIS A 402 1.79 -29.10 -11.78
CA HIS A 402 0.71 -29.99 -11.31
C HIS A 402 1.05 -30.80 -10.05
N VAL A 403 2.22 -30.57 -9.45
CA VAL A 403 2.77 -31.41 -8.36
C VAL A 403 2.58 -30.77 -7.00
N LYS A 404 2.33 -31.60 -5.99
CA LYS A 404 2.25 -31.18 -4.59
C LYS A 404 3.64 -30.75 -4.09
N ASP A 405 3.75 -29.51 -3.65
CA ASP A 405 4.98 -28.78 -3.27
C ASP A 405 5.86 -29.55 -2.26
N ASP A 406 5.24 -30.32 -1.37
CA ASP A 406 5.92 -31.11 -0.34
C ASP A 406 6.91 -32.13 -0.94
N SER A 407 6.63 -32.64 -2.15
CA SER A 407 7.40 -33.69 -2.79
C SER A 407 8.49 -33.18 -3.75
N HIS A 408 8.26 -32.04 -4.40
CA HIS A 408 9.15 -31.48 -5.42
C HIS A 408 9.15 -29.94 -5.34
N PRO A 409 10.15 -29.35 -4.69
CA PRO A 409 10.37 -27.91 -4.66
C PRO A 409 10.31 -27.24 -6.04
N GLN A 410 9.84 -25.99 -6.06
CA GLN A 410 9.71 -25.20 -7.28
C GLN A 410 10.77 -24.11 -7.38
N PHE A 411 11.33 -23.96 -8.57
CA PHE A 411 12.05 -22.77 -9.02
C PHE A 411 11.15 -21.98 -9.95
N ILE A 412 11.00 -20.69 -9.69
CA ILE A 412 10.23 -19.77 -10.53
C ILE A 412 11.09 -18.55 -10.80
N MET A 413 11.28 -18.23 -12.07
CA MET A 413 11.95 -17.00 -12.50
C MET A 413 10.99 -16.12 -13.29
N VAL A 414 11.00 -14.83 -12.99
CA VAL A 414 10.07 -13.85 -13.56
C VAL A 414 10.86 -12.68 -14.13
N PHE A 415 10.45 -12.18 -15.28
CA PHE A 415 10.95 -10.94 -15.88
C PHE A 415 9.77 -9.99 -16.10
N MET A 416 9.84 -8.82 -15.48
CA MET A 416 8.84 -7.77 -15.60
C MET A 416 9.44 -6.60 -16.36
N PHE A 417 8.77 -6.14 -17.40
CA PHE A 417 9.19 -5.01 -18.23
C PHE A 417 8.32 -3.78 -17.98
N ARG A 418 8.87 -2.62 -18.34
CA ARG A 418 8.06 -1.41 -18.49
C ARG A 418 7.05 -1.60 -19.63
N SER A 419 5.80 -1.16 -19.41
CA SER A 419 4.76 -1.09 -20.44
C SER A 419 4.22 0.33 -20.54
N ASP A 420 4.28 0.93 -21.73
CA ASP A 420 3.66 2.23 -21.97
C ASP A 420 2.13 2.13 -22.00
N LEU A 421 1.46 3.25 -21.69
CA LEU A 421 0.00 3.36 -21.84
C LEU A 421 -0.39 3.15 -23.30
N GLN A 422 -1.37 2.30 -23.54
CA GLN A 422 -1.84 1.98 -24.89
C GLN A 422 -3.09 2.81 -25.16
N THR A 423 -3.10 3.60 -26.23
CA THR A 423 -4.24 4.47 -26.58
C THR A 423 -5.52 3.69 -26.90
N GLY A 424 -5.39 2.45 -27.36
CA GLY A 424 -6.54 1.57 -27.59
C GLY A 424 -7.06 0.86 -26.34
N ASN A 425 -6.32 0.90 -25.22
CA ASN A 425 -6.79 0.40 -23.94
C ASN A 425 -7.30 1.56 -23.11
N SER A 426 -8.61 1.68 -22.97
CA SER A 426 -9.23 2.81 -22.29
C SER A 426 -10.30 2.36 -21.30
N MET A 427 -10.77 3.29 -20.49
CA MET A 427 -11.98 3.11 -19.70
C MET A 427 -13.07 4.05 -20.20
N SER A 428 -14.32 3.57 -20.17
CA SER A 428 -15.51 4.36 -20.49
C SER A 428 -16.61 4.12 -19.46
N LEU A 429 -17.70 4.91 -19.54
CA LEU A 429 -18.93 4.64 -18.81
C LEU A 429 -19.94 4.00 -19.74
N ASP A 430 -20.82 3.17 -19.18
CA ASP A 430 -21.96 2.63 -19.91
C ASP A 430 -23.24 3.43 -19.73
N ASP A 431 -24.34 2.97 -20.33
CA ASP A 431 -25.63 3.67 -20.29
C ASP A 431 -26.16 3.83 -18.85
N ALA A 432 -25.76 2.93 -17.95
CA ALA A 432 -26.08 3.00 -16.52
C ALA A 432 -24.95 3.67 -15.69
N GLU A 433 -24.02 4.33 -16.37
CA GLU A 433 -22.87 5.05 -15.82
C GLU A 433 -21.89 4.18 -15.00
N ASN A 434 -21.91 2.86 -15.24
CA ASN A 434 -20.95 1.95 -14.66
C ASN A 434 -19.65 1.98 -15.47
N PRO A 435 -18.49 1.90 -14.81
CA PRO A 435 -17.22 1.84 -15.52
C PRO A 435 -17.06 0.53 -16.30
N GLN A 436 -16.54 0.67 -17.52
CA GLN A 436 -16.14 -0.43 -18.39
C GLN A 436 -14.70 -0.23 -18.85
N VAL A 437 -14.01 -1.33 -19.13
CA VAL A 437 -12.66 -1.32 -19.69
C VAL A 437 -12.74 -1.81 -21.13
N ASN A 438 -12.15 -1.04 -22.04
CA ASN A 438 -11.99 -1.38 -23.44
C ASN A 438 -10.54 -1.79 -23.64
N ILE A 439 -10.31 -2.99 -24.15
CA ILE A 439 -8.97 -3.48 -24.47
C ILE A 439 -8.89 -3.66 -25.97
N SER A 440 -7.92 -3.01 -26.62
CA SER A 440 -7.69 -3.25 -28.05
C SER A 440 -6.76 -4.45 -28.23
N SER A 441 -7.15 -5.41 -29.06
CA SER A 441 -6.17 -6.34 -29.64
C SER A 441 -5.30 -5.52 -30.59
N ASN A 442 -4.12 -5.11 -30.14
CA ASN A 442 -3.19 -4.49 -31.08
C ASN A 442 -2.88 -5.54 -32.15
N ALA A 443 -3.03 -5.17 -33.43
CA ALA A 443 -2.40 -5.91 -34.51
C ALA A 443 -0.92 -6.04 -34.17
N SER A 444 -0.34 -7.23 -34.34
CA SER A 444 1.05 -7.43 -34.01
C SER A 444 1.94 -6.66 -35.00
N ASP A 445 2.55 -5.58 -34.51
CA ASP A 445 3.59 -4.89 -35.26
C ASP A 445 4.79 -5.84 -35.37
N LYS A 446 5.28 -6.10 -36.59
CA LYS A 446 6.43 -6.99 -36.84
C LYS A 446 7.65 -6.62 -35.98
N GLU A 447 7.85 -5.34 -35.70
CA GLU A 447 8.93 -4.84 -34.83
C GLU A 447 8.76 -5.30 -33.37
N LYS A 448 7.53 -5.33 -32.88
CA LYS A 448 7.20 -5.81 -31.54
C LYS A 448 7.40 -7.32 -31.43
N GLU A 449 7.04 -8.07 -32.47
CA GLU A 449 7.26 -9.53 -32.54
C GLU A 449 8.76 -9.88 -32.56
N GLU A 450 9.55 -9.22 -33.40
CA GLU A 450 11.01 -9.45 -33.45
C GLU A 450 11.69 -9.03 -32.14
N ARG A 451 11.27 -7.92 -31.52
CA ARG A 451 11.75 -7.53 -30.19
C ARG A 451 11.38 -8.57 -29.12
N ASP A 452 10.16 -9.11 -29.12
CA ASP A 452 9.75 -10.16 -28.18
C ASP A 452 10.57 -11.44 -28.34
N LYS A 453 10.81 -11.84 -29.59
CA LYS A 453 11.66 -13.00 -29.91
C LYS A 453 13.09 -12.84 -29.38
N LEU A 454 13.71 -11.67 -29.59
CA LEU A 454 15.05 -11.37 -29.05
C LEU A 454 15.06 -11.35 -27.51
N ARG A 455 14.03 -10.75 -26.89
CA ARG A 455 13.87 -10.77 -25.42
C ARG A 455 13.83 -12.20 -24.89
N ARG A 456 13.02 -13.06 -25.50
CA ARG A 456 12.90 -14.47 -25.09
C ARG A 456 14.21 -15.21 -25.20
N GLN A 457 14.97 -15.03 -26.28
CA GLN A 457 16.28 -15.65 -26.45
C GLN A 457 17.28 -15.24 -25.36
N ASP A 458 17.30 -13.95 -24.98
CA ASP A 458 18.15 -13.48 -23.89
C ASP A 458 17.68 -14.02 -22.53
N MET A 459 16.37 -14.00 -22.26
CA MET A 459 15.79 -14.50 -21.01
C MET A 459 16.05 -16.00 -20.82
N VAL A 460 15.93 -16.84 -21.86
CA VAL A 460 16.26 -18.28 -21.78
C VAL A 460 17.71 -18.46 -21.32
N LYS A 461 18.67 -17.78 -21.96
CA LYS A 461 20.10 -17.90 -21.62
C LYS A 461 20.36 -17.50 -20.16
N ILE A 462 19.72 -16.42 -19.70
CA ILE A 462 19.84 -15.96 -18.31
C ILE A 462 19.28 -17.02 -17.35
N VAL A 463 18.13 -17.63 -17.67
CA VAL A 463 17.54 -18.62 -16.77
C VAL A 463 18.37 -19.91 -16.74
N GLU A 464 18.85 -20.38 -17.89
CA GLU A 464 19.73 -21.55 -17.94
C GLU A 464 21.01 -21.35 -17.11
N ASP A 465 21.64 -20.18 -17.23
CA ASP A 465 22.84 -19.82 -16.45
C ASP A 465 22.54 -19.75 -14.95
N THR A 466 21.38 -19.18 -14.60
CA THR A 466 20.87 -19.14 -13.22
C THR A 466 20.66 -20.56 -12.68
N MET A 467 19.98 -21.43 -13.43
CA MET A 467 19.71 -22.81 -13.02
C MET A 467 20.99 -23.64 -12.90
N ARG A 468 21.95 -23.48 -13.82
CA ARG A 468 23.28 -24.12 -13.71
C ARG A 468 24.01 -23.66 -12.45
N THR A 469 24.01 -22.35 -12.19
CA THR A 469 24.63 -21.78 -10.99
C THR A 469 23.98 -22.31 -9.70
N ILE A 470 22.65 -22.42 -9.66
CA ILE A 470 21.91 -22.99 -8.53
C ILE A 470 22.27 -24.47 -8.35
N THR A 471 22.26 -25.27 -9.42
CA THR A 471 22.67 -26.69 -9.41
C THR A 471 24.07 -26.87 -8.83
N ASP A 472 25.04 -26.10 -9.33
CA ASP A 472 26.45 -26.22 -8.94
C ASP A 472 26.70 -25.75 -7.50
N THR A 473 25.92 -24.78 -7.02
CA THR A 473 26.13 -24.17 -5.69
C THR A 473 25.39 -24.91 -4.59
N LEU A 474 24.15 -25.34 -4.87
CA LEU A 474 23.25 -25.93 -3.87
C LEU A 474 23.13 -27.45 -3.97
N GLY A 475 23.67 -28.07 -5.02
CA GLY A 475 23.58 -29.52 -5.21
C GLY A 475 22.16 -29.99 -5.50
N VAL A 476 21.40 -29.23 -6.29
CA VAL A 476 20.05 -29.64 -6.73
C VAL A 476 20.08 -30.31 -8.09
N GLN A 477 19.01 -31.03 -8.45
CA GLN A 477 18.78 -31.59 -9.77
C GLN A 477 17.42 -31.11 -10.30
N PHE A 478 17.44 -30.28 -11.33
CA PHE A 478 16.21 -29.90 -12.03
C PHE A 478 15.64 -31.10 -12.81
N ILE A 479 14.31 -31.15 -12.90
CA ILE A 479 13.57 -32.24 -13.53
C ILE A 479 12.50 -31.70 -14.49
N SER A 480 12.18 -32.46 -15.53
CA SER A 480 11.00 -32.27 -16.37
C SER A 480 9.90 -33.26 -15.99
N GLU A 481 8.66 -32.83 -16.17
CA GLU A 481 7.45 -33.56 -15.82
C GLU A 481 6.66 -33.87 -17.09
N THR A 482 6.50 -35.16 -17.40
CA THR A 482 5.74 -35.60 -18.58
C THR A 482 4.55 -36.43 -18.11
N PRO A 483 3.30 -36.00 -18.38
CA PRO A 483 2.13 -36.83 -18.13
C PRO A 483 2.20 -38.12 -18.97
N THR A 484 2.07 -39.28 -18.35
CA THR A 484 1.95 -40.57 -19.04
C THR A 484 0.46 -40.92 -19.14
N ASP A 485 -0.06 -40.96 -20.38
CA ASP A 485 -1.43 -41.31 -20.83
C ASP A 485 -2.60 -41.18 -19.84
N SER A 486 -3.59 -40.36 -20.24
CA SER A 486 -4.87 -40.22 -19.56
C SER A 486 -5.74 -41.47 -19.71
N THR A 487 -5.64 -42.43 -18.79
CA THR A 487 -6.75 -43.36 -18.60
C THR A 487 -7.96 -42.60 -18.06
N SER A 488 -9.17 -43.01 -18.44
CA SER A 488 -10.47 -42.44 -18.07
C SER A 488 -10.82 -42.48 -16.56
N SER A 489 -9.81 -42.66 -15.71
CA SER A 489 -9.87 -42.78 -14.25
C SER A 489 -9.09 -41.67 -13.53
N GLY A 490 -9.10 -40.44 -14.05
CA GLY A 490 -8.96 -39.21 -13.25
C GLY A 490 -7.65 -38.93 -12.51
N SER A 491 -6.58 -39.70 -12.70
CA SER A 491 -5.25 -39.40 -12.14
C SER A 491 -4.16 -39.72 -13.16
N ALA A 492 -3.64 -38.70 -13.85
CA ALA A 492 -2.47 -38.87 -14.72
C ALA A 492 -1.25 -39.26 -13.87
N THR A 493 -0.52 -40.30 -14.27
CA THR A 493 0.80 -40.58 -13.68
C THR A 493 1.80 -39.62 -14.30
N ILE A 494 2.70 -39.04 -13.50
CA ILE A 494 3.72 -38.09 -13.98
C ILE A 494 5.07 -38.81 -14.01
N GLN A 495 5.72 -38.84 -15.17
CA GLN A 495 7.10 -39.28 -15.32
C GLN A 495 8.04 -38.09 -15.08
N TYR A 496 9.04 -38.30 -14.23
CA TYR A 496 10.08 -37.31 -13.94
C TYR A 496 11.40 -37.72 -14.62
N THR A 497 12.03 -36.79 -15.34
CA THR A 497 13.34 -37.02 -15.96
C THR A 497 14.33 -35.90 -15.60
N PRO A 498 15.60 -36.20 -15.27
CA PRO A 498 16.60 -35.18 -15.02
C PRO A 498 16.79 -34.24 -16.23
N LEU A 499 16.86 -32.94 -15.96
CA LEU A 499 17.30 -31.93 -16.93
C LEU A 499 18.82 -31.81 -16.90
N ASP A 500 19.50 -32.73 -17.58
CA ASP A 500 20.97 -32.74 -17.73
C ASP A 500 21.38 -33.13 -19.16
N PRO A 501 21.98 -32.22 -19.96
CA PRO A 501 22.26 -30.83 -19.63
C PRO A 501 20.98 -29.99 -19.47
N ILE A 502 21.07 -28.90 -18.71
CA ILE A 502 20.00 -27.89 -18.66
C ILE A 502 19.98 -27.16 -20.01
N ALA A 503 19.00 -27.50 -20.84
CA ALA A 503 18.70 -26.88 -22.13
C ALA A 503 17.20 -26.56 -22.19
N LEU A 504 16.86 -25.31 -22.41
CA LEU A 504 15.48 -24.81 -22.35
C LEU A 504 15.07 -24.22 -23.71
N ASP A 505 13.77 -24.30 -24.01
CA ASP A 505 13.20 -23.69 -25.21
C ASP A 505 12.60 -22.32 -24.88
N ALA A 506 12.59 -21.39 -25.84
CA ALA A 506 11.90 -20.10 -25.70
C ALA A 506 10.40 -20.24 -25.43
N HIS A 507 9.80 -21.37 -25.82
CA HIS A 507 8.41 -21.74 -25.53
C HIS A 507 8.18 -22.14 -24.06
N ASP A 508 9.23 -22.48 -23.29
CA ASP A 508 9.13 -22.67 -21.83
C ASP A 508 8.87 -21.35 -21.08
N LEU A 509 9.18 -20.20 -21.69
CA LEU A 509 8.87 -18.88 -21.15
C LEU A 509 7.43 -18.50 -21.49
N LEU A 510 6.57 -18.53 -20.48
CA LEU A 510 5.17 -18.18 -20.61
C LEU A 510 4.95 -16.70 -20.29
N ARG A 511 4.11 -16.03 -21.09
CA ARG A 511 3.68 -14.65 -20.84
C ARG A 511 2.41 -14.66 -20.00
N LEU A 512 2.35 -13.80 -18.96
CA LEU A 512 1.12 -13.66 -18.19
C LEU A 512 0.09 -12.77 -18.92
N PRO A 513 -1.21 -13.11 -18.83
CA PRO A 513 -2.27 -12.24 -19.32
C PRO A 513 -2.32 -10.90 -18.55
N LEU A 514 -2.88 -9.87 -19.20
CA LEU A 514 -3.12 -8.57 -18.55
C LEU A 514 -4.09 -8.73 -17.37
N GLY A 515 -3.91 -7.94 -16.31
CA GLY A 515 -4.72 -8.01 -15.10
C GLY A 515 -4.38 -9.19 -14.18
N ALA A 516 -3.53 -10.14 -14.60
CA ALA A 516 -3.21 -11.33 -13.81
C ALA A 516 -2.53 -11.02 -12.47
N VAL A 517 -1.88 -9.86 -12.35
CA VAL A 517 -1.21 -9.41 -11.13
C VAL A 517 -1.92 -8.24 -10.44
N GLY A 518 -3.02 -7.74 -11.01
CA GLY A 518 -3.84 -6.68 -10.41
C GLY A 518 -3.10 -5.34 -10.25
N HIS A 519 -2.20 -5.00 -11.17
CA HIS A 519 -1.46 -3.73 -11.18
C HIS A 519 -1.93 -2.79 -12.31
N GLU A 520 -3.21 -2.86 -12.69
CA GLU A 520 -3.74 -1.96 -13.71
C GLU A 520 -3.65 -0.49 -13.29
N LEU A 521 -3.19 0.36 -14.20
CA LEU A 521 -2.73 1.72 -13.89
C LEU A 521 -2.90 2.69 -15.05
N GLY A 522 -2.75 3.99 -14.75
CA GLY A 522 -2.43 5.02 -15.74
C GLY A 522 -3.58 5.83 -16.35
N SER A 523 -4.80 5.72 -15.82
CA SER A 523 -5.98 6.41 -16.34
C SER A 523 -6.03 7.92 -16.07
N ILE A 524 -5.23 8.43 -15.14
CA ILE A 524 -5.15 9.86 -14.82
C ILE A 524 -3.67 10.25 -14.60
N PRO A 525 -2.79 10.06 -15.60
CA PRO A 525 -1.35 10.11 -15.37
C PRO A 525 -0.87 11.54 -15.15
N PHE A 526 0.14 11.72 -14.29
CA PHE A 526 1.00 12.90 -14.40
C PHE A 526 1.88 12.76 -15.66
N GLY A 527 2.40 13.88 -16.16
CA GLY A 527 3.15 13.92 -17.41
C GLY A 527 4.56 13.34 -17.27
N ASN A 528 5.11 12.87 -18.39
CA ASN A 528 6.55 12.59 -18.48
C ASN A 528 7.32 13.93 -18.56
N HIS A 529 8.44 14.10 -17.87
CA HIS A 529 9.34 15.27 -18.02
C HIS A 529 8.71 16.63 -18.39
N ASP A 530 8.18 17.37 -17.41
CA ASP A 530 7.57 18.71 -17.59
C ASP A 530 6.48 18.80 -18.69
N ASP A 531 5.87 17.66 -19.07
CA ASP A 531 4.82 17.61 -20.08
C ASP A 531 3.63 18.50 -19.67
N LYS A 532 3.43 19.54 -20.49
CA LYS A 532 2.38 20.53 -20.28
C LYS A 532 0.97 19.92 -20.40
N LYS A 533 0.85 18.74 -21.03
CA LYS A 533 -0.41 17.99 -21.20
C LYS A 533 -0.73 17.03 -20.05
N ALA A 534 0.12 16.96 -19.02
CA ALA A 534 -0.17 16.23 -17.79
C ALA A 534 -1.56 16.59 -17.22
N LEU A 535 -2.33 15.59 -16.81
CA LEU A 535 -3.67 15.79 -16.24
C LEU A 535 -3.62 16.30 -14.80
N ILE A 536 -2.56 15.90 -14.07
CA ILE A 536 -2.26 16.35 -12.72
C ILE A 536 -0.85 16.96 -12.67
N ASP A 537 -0.61 17.85 -11.71
CA ASP A 537 0.69 18.48 -11.48
C ASP A 537 1.63 17.62 -10.62
N THR A 538 2.80 18.17 -10.28
CA THR A 538 3.81 17.46 -9.47
C THR A 538 3.36 17.22 -8.03
N ASP A 539 2.34 17.92 -7.54
CA ASP A 539 1.73 17.71 -6.22
C ASP A 539 0.50 16.80 -6.32
N LEU A 540 0.32 16.14 -7.47
CA LEU A 540 -0.77 15.21 -7.77
C LEU A 540 -2.15 15.87 -7.81
N LYS A 541 -2.18 17.19 -7.99
CA LYS A 541 -3.41 17.98 -8.07
C LYS A 541 -3.88 18.06 -9.52
N LEU A 542 -5.19 17.90 -9.75
CA LEU A 542 -5.81 18.06 -11.05
C LEU A 542 -5.57 19.48 -11.59
N LYS A 543 -5.10 19.58 -12.82
CA LYS A 543 -4.80 20.88 -13.46
C LYS A 543 -6.02 21.54 -14.11
N TYR A 544 -7.05 20.75 -14.42
CA TYR A 544 -8.20 21.16 -15.21
C TYR A 544 -9.52 20.76 -14.54
N GLY A 545 -10.61 21.45 -14.87
CA GLY A 545 -11.94 21.16 -14.31
C GLY A 545 -12.13 21.65 -12.88
N TYR A 546 -11.47 20.97 -11.94
CA TYR A 546 -11.63 21.20 -10.51
C TYR A 546 -10.37 21.75 -9.85
N ASP A 547 -10.53 22.80 -9.04
CA ASP A 547 -9.54 23.19 -8.04
C ASP A 547 -9.78 22.40 -6.74
N GLY A 548 -8.71 22.07 -6.03
CA GLY A 548 -8.77 21.31 -4.77
C GLY A 548 -8.96 19.79 -4.91
N VAL A 549 -8.87 19.23 -6.12
CA VAL A 549 -8.93 17.76 -6.35
C VAL A 549 -7.52 17.21 -6.59
N TYR A 550 -7.16 16.19 -5.83
CA TYR A 550 -5.89 15.46 -5.92
C TYR A 550 -6.18 14.00 -6.29
N VAL A 551 -5.21 13.32 -6.92
CA VAL A 551 -5.34 11.90 -7.29
C VAL A 551 -4.17 11.12 -6.71
N CYS A 552 -4.45 10.07 -5.95
CA CYS A 552 -3.43 9.25 -5.32
C CYS A 552 -3.85 7.78 -5.32
N ASP A 553 -3.74 7.15 -6.49
CA ASP A 553 -3.81 5.71 -6.68
C ASP A 553 -3.02 5.36 -7.94
N LEU A 554 -3.12 4.13 -8.45
CA LEU A 554 -2.36 3.70 -9.61
C LEU A 554 -2.75 4.43 -10.92
N SER A 555 -3.85 5.18 -10.97
CA SER A 555 -4.20 6.02 -12.14
C SER A 555 -3.11 7.03 -12.51
N ILE A 556 -2.30 7.48 -11.55
CA ILE A 556 -1.33 8.57 -11.74
C ILE A 556 -0.07 8.16 -12.50
N PHE A 557 0.15 6.86 -12.70
CA PHE A 557 1.38 6.35 -13.31
C PHE A 557 1.40 6.62 -14.82
N PRO A 558 2.44 7.28 -15.38
CA PRO A 558 2.54 7.57 -16.81
C PRO A 558 2.82 6.34 -17.68
N PHE A 559 3.21 5.23 -17.07
CA PHE A 559 3.45 3.92 -17.66
C PHE A 559 3.51 2.88 -16.53
N ALA A 560 3.40 1.60 -16.85
CA ALA A 560 3.68 0.55 -15.88
C ALA A 560 5.20 0.39 -15.75
N PRO A 561 5.82 0.65 -14.58
CA PRO A 561 7.24 0.39 -14.40
C PRO A 561 7.52 -1.13 -14.41
N ALA A 562 8.78 -1.53 -14.51
CA ALA A 562 9.14 -2.94 -14.30
C ALA A 562 8.93 -3.40 -12.85
N ALA A 563 9.07 -2.49 -11.88
CA ALA A 563 8.82 -2.76 -10.46
C ALA A 563 7.33 -2.78 -10.13
N ASN A 564 6.93 -3.61 -9.17
CA ASN A 564 5.60 -3.55 -8.57
C ASN A 564 5.34 -2.12 -8.04
N PRO A 565 4.17 -1.51 -8.31
CA PRO A 565 4.00 -0.07 -8.12
C PRO A 565 3.70 0.34 -6.67
N THR A 566 3.40 -0.62 -5.78
CA THR A 566 2.87 -0.34 -4.43
C THR A 566 3.78 0.52 -3.56
N LEU A 567 5.09 0.25 -3.53
CA LEU A 567 6.04 1.04 -2.74
C LEU A 567 6.07 2.50 -3.21
N THR A 568 6.13 2.69 -4.53
CA THR A 568 6.11 4.02 -5.15
C THR A 568 4.81 4.74 -4.86
N LEU A 569 3.67 4.04 -4.91
CA LEU A 569 2.37 4.64 -4.56
C LEU A 569 2.33 5.08 -3.10
N ALA A 570 2.84 4.28 -2.16
CA ALA A 570 2.91 4.66 -0.75
C ALA A 570 3.88 5.85 -0.52
N ALA A 571 5.00 5.90 -1.23
CA ALA A 571 5.92 7.04 -1.20
C ALA A 571 5.25 8.32 -1.72
N LEU A 572 4.49 8.23 -2.82
CA LEU A 572 3.70 9.35 -3.36
C LEU A 572 2.57 9.77 -2.41
N ALA A 573 1.92 8.83 -1.73
CA ALA A 573 0.89 9.09 -0.73
C ALA A 573 1.45 9.84 0.49
N LEU A 574 2.62 9.44 0.99
CA LEU A 574 3.33 10.15 2.05
C LEU A 574 3.71 11.57 1.60
N ARG A 575 4.25 11.71 0.38
CA ARG A 575 4.58 13.01 -0.22
C ARG A 575 3.35 13.92 -0.33
N LEU A 576 2.23 13.38 -0.80
CA LEU A 576 0.98 14.13 -0.89
C LEU A 576 0.46 14.52 0.50
N SER A 577 0.57 13.64 1.51
CA SER A 577 0.14 13.97 2.87
C SER A 577 0.94 15.15 3.46
N ASP A 578 2.26 15.20 3.23
CA ASP A 578 3.14 16.31 3.65
C ASP A 578 2.78 17.63 2.92
N HIS A 579 2.34 17.55 1.65
CA HIS A 579 1.84 18.70 0.89
C HIS A 579 0.48 19.19 1.42
N LEU A 580 -0.48 18.27 1.64
CA LEU A 580 -1.83 18.58 2.10
C LEU A 580 -1.85 19.16 3.51
N MET A 581 -0.96 18.67 4.38
CA MET A 581 -0.83 19.14 5.76
C MET A 581 0.62 19.02 6.23
N LYS A 582 1.27 20.17 6.42
CA LYS A 582 2.62 20.19 6.98
C LYS A 582 2.60 19.88 8.48
N ARG A 583 3.48 18.97 8.89
CA ARG A 583 3.85 18.77 10.28
C ARG A 583 4.50 20.05 10.81
N GLN A 584 3.93 20.63 11.86
CA GLN A 584 4.50 21.83 12.46
C GLN A 584 5.87 21.51 13.05
N SER A 585 6.83 22.39 12.79
CA SER A 585 8.16 22.31 13.38
C SER A 585 8.03 22.29 14.90
N ILE A 586 8.83 21.44 15.54
CA ILE A 586 8.97 21.48 16.99
C ILE A 586 9.42 22.89 17.36
N GLN A 587 8.69 23.57 18.24
CA GLN A 587 9.16 24.83 18.79
C GLN A 587 10.45 24.55 19.56
N SER A 588 11.54 25.22 19.15
CA SER A 588 12.74 25.30 19.96
C SER A 588 12.61 26.47 20.93
N GLY A 589 13.04 26.27 22.16
CA GLY A 589 13.17 27.37 23.10
C GLY A 589 14.02 26.96 24.28
N SER A 590 14.41 27.96 25.05
CA SER A 590 15.45 27.77 26.05
C SER A 590 14.85 27.29 27.38
N ILE A 591 15.50 26.34 28.03
CA ILE A 591 15.22 25.96 29.43
C ILE A 591 16.37 26.39 30.33
N ASN A 592 16.06 26.67 31.59
CA ASN A 592 17.05 26.90 32.64
C ASN A 592 17.08 25.69 33.56
N ILE A 593 18.27 25.15 33.86
CA ILE A 593 18.41 24.02 34.80
C ILE A 593 19.21 24.47 36.01
N HIS A 594 18.60 24.38 37.19
CA HIS A 594 19.21 24.70 38.47
C HIS A 594 19.56 23.42 39.23
N ASN A 595 20.79 23.34 39.73
CA ASN A 595 21.18 22.32 40.69
C ASN A 595 21.00 22.87 42.12
N LEU A 596 19.92 22.47 42.79
CA LEU A 596 19.67 22.80 44.20
C LEU A 596 20.05 21.65 45.14
N THR A 597 20.77 20.64 44.64
CA THR A 597 21.28 19.52 45.45
C THR A 597 22.59 19.88 46.14
N THR A 598 23.03 19.04 47.08
CA THR A 598 24.34 19.14 47.73
C THR A 598 25.48 18.51 46.92
N VAL A 599 25.19 17.88 45.78
CA VAL A 599 26.17 17.16 44.95
C VAL A 599 26.33 17.79 43.58
N THR A 600 27.47 17.55 42.93
CA THR A 600 27.62 17.91 41.52
C THR A 600 26.86 16.90 40.68
N VAL A 601 26.00 17.39 39.79
CA VAL A 601 25.25 16.55 38.85
C VAL A 601 25.82 16.67 37.44
N GLU A 602 25.69 15.61 36.66
CA GLU A 602 25.90 15.61 35.23
C GLU A 602 24.54 15.51 34.54
N ILE A 603 24.35 16.37 33.56
CA ILE A 603 23.10 16.54 32.81
C ILE A 603 23.37 16.12 31.38
N VAL A 604 22.64 15.11 30.90
CA VAL A 604 22.68 14.63 29.52
C VAL A 604 21.37 14.99 28.84
N VAL A 605 21.49 15.74 27.74
CA VAL A 605 20.36 16.12 26.90
C VAL A 605 20.36 15.22 25.68
N THR A 606 19.29 14.46 25.51
CA THR A 606 19.08 13.66 24.30
C THR A 606 18.28 14.45 23.28
N ASP A 607 18.86 14.71 22.10
CA ASP A 607 18.12 15.17 20.93
C ASP A 607 17.45 13.95 20.29
N GLN A 608 16.16 13.75 20.55
CA GLN A 608 15.40 12.67 19.90
C GLN A 608 14.96 13.02 18.46
N SER A 609 15.13 14.26 18.03
CA SER A 609 14.69 14.72 16.70
C SER A 609 15.76 14.53 15.62
N ARG A 610 17.03 14.41 16.00
CA ARG A 610 18.15 14.17 15.09
C ARG A 610 18.73 12.79 15.36
N ALA A 611 18.55 11.87 14.41
CA ALA A 611 19.43 10.72 14.25
C ALA A 611 20.82 11.18 13.76
N SER A 612 21.49 12.08 14.50
CA SER A 612 22.84 12.54 14.20
C SER A 612 23.85 11.75 15.01
N ALA A 613 25.01 11.45 14.41
CA ALA A 613 26.12 10.76 15.03
C ALA A 613 26.83 11.55 16.14
N GLU A 614 26.27 12.68 16.59
CA GLU A 614 26.85 13.51 17.63
C GLU A 614 26.51 12.94 19.01
N LEU A 615 27.53 12.84 19.87
CA LEU A 615 27.35 12.38 21.25
C LEU A 615 26.40 13.32 22.01
N PRO A 616 25.54 12.81 22.90
CA PRO A 616 24.64 13.63 23.71
C PRO A 616 25.42 14.73 24.44
N GLN A 617 24.92 15.96 24.40
CA GLN A 617 25.58 17.07 25.07
C GLN A 617 25.55 16.84 26.59
N LYS A 618 26.74 16.79 27.21
CA LYS A 618 26.91 16.60 28.65
C LYS A 618 27.26 17.92 29.32
N HIS A 619 26.58 18.23 30.41
CA HIS A 619 26.84 19.42 31.21
C HIS A 619 27.10 19.03 32.66
N ARG A 620 28.23 19.46 33.23
CA ARG A 620 28.53 19.24 34.64
C ARG A 620 28.12 20.46 35.45
N LEU A 621 27.24 20.28 36.42
CA LEU A 621 26.62 21.37 37.16
C LEU A 621 26.86 21.22 38.67
N PRO A 622 27.70 22.07 39.31
CA PRO A 622 27.95 22.00 40.75
C PRO A 622 26.73 22.44 41.58
N PRO A 623 26.70 22.15 42.89
CA PRO A 623 25.68 22.66 43.81
C PRO A 623 25.47 24.17 43.68
N GLY A 624 24.22 24.62 43.59
CA GLY A 624 23.84 26.01 43.35
C GLY A 624 24.04 26.50 41.92
N GLY A 625 24.54 25.66 41.00
CA GLY A 625 24.81 26.03 39.61
C GLY A 625 23.55 26.17 38.75
N LEU A 626 23.68 26.97 37.69
CA LEU A 626 22.65 27.20 36.67
C LEU A 626 23.23 26.91 35.28
N ILE A 627 22.50 26.15 34.47
CA ILE A 627 22.67 26.12 33.01
C ILE A 627 21.61 27.05 32.43
N PRO A 628 21.98 28.27 32.00
CA PRO A 628 21.04 29.20 31.41
C PRO A 628 20.78 28.86 29.95
N SER A 629 19.54 29.08 29.54
CA SER A 629 19.12 29.13 28.14
C SER A 629 19.53 27.91 27.28
N LEU A 630 19.51 26.71 27.85
CA LEU A 630 19.77 25.48 27.12
C LEU A 630 18.67 25.29 26.06
N ILE A 631 19.03 25.36 24.77
CA ILE A 631 18.06 25.23 23.67
C ILE A 631 17.49 23.82 23.67
N ARG A 632 16.17 23.72 23.66
CA ARG A 632 15.43 22.46 23.69
C ARG A 632 14.38 22.42 22.63
N LEU A 633 14.11 21.22 22.13
CA LEU A 633 12.92 20.91 21.36
C LEU A 633 11.83 20.41 22.33
N ASN A 634 10.55 20.75 22.09
CA ASN A 634 9.45 20.09 22.81
C ASN A 634 9.64 18.56 22.74
N HIS A 635 9.51 17.88 23.89
CA HIS A 635 9.59 16.42 24.06
C HIS A 635 10.98 15.78 24.16
N GLU A 636 12.06 16.56 24.28
CA GLU A 636 13.36 16.01 24.69
C GLU A 636 13.35 15.58 26.16
N VAL A 637 14.22 14.63 26.50
CA VAL A 637 14.40 14.12 27.87
C VAL A 637 15.72 14.64 28.45
N VAL A 638 15.72 15.03 29.72
CA VAL A 638 16.94 15.36 30.47
C VAL A 638 17.27 14.19 31.39
N PHE A 639 18.44 13.59 31.22
CA PHE A 639 18.98 12.64 32.18
C PHE A 639 19.87 13.38 33.17
N VAL A 640 19.65 13.18 34.46
CA VAL A 640 20.44 13.80 35.53
C VAL A 640 21.03 12.69 36.38
N TYR A 641 22.35 12.63 36.49
CA TYR A 641 23.05 11.67 37.37
C TYR A 641 24.06 12.38 38.27
N GLU A 642 24.41 11.79 39.41
CA GLU A 642 25.50 12.31 40.25
C GLU A 642 26.83 12.14 39.51
N ALA A 643 27.68 13.18 39.52
CA ALA A 643 28.93 13.18 38.77
C ALA A 643 29.84 12.01 39.18
N GLY A 644 30.29 11.23 38.20
CA GLY A 644 31.08 10.01 38.45
C GLY A 644 30.28 8.77 38.85
N LYS A 645 28.94 8.86 38.93
CA LYS A 645 28.03 7.73 39.20
C LYS A 645 26.94 7.58 38.11
N PRO A 646 27.30 7.33 36.84
CA PRO A 646 26.35 7.33 35.71
C PRO A 646 25.32 6.20 35.74
N ARG A 647 25.45 5.23 36.67
CA ARG A 647 24.50 4.12 36.82
C ARG A 647 23.17 4.53 37.46
N TYR A 648 23.11 5.70 38.11
CA TYR A 648 21.93 6.18 38.83
C TYR A 648 21.51 7.52 38.25
N TYR A 649 20.37 7.56 37.56
CA TYR A 649 19.88 8.75 36.88
C TYR A 649 18.39 8.99 37.15
N ASP A 650 18.03 10.27 37.28
CA ASP A 650 16.66 10.74 37.19
C ASP A 650 16.37 11.18 35.76
N VAL A 651 15.11 11.00 35.35
CA VAL A 651 14.61 11.38 34.03
C VAL A 651 13.63 12.53 34.20
N LEU A 652 13.98 13.71 33.67
CA LEU A 652 13.13 14.90 33.72
C LEU A 652 12.64 15.26 32.33
N THR A 653 11.35 15.50 32.19
CA THR A 653 10.74 16.12 31.02
C THR A 653 10.66 17.63 31.22
N ALA A 654 11.18 18.40 30.26
CA ALA A 654 11.23 19.85 30.33
C ALA A 654 10.71 20.47 29.02
N SER A 655 9.79 21.43 29.14
CA SER A 655 9.24 22.17 28.01
C SER A 655 9.96 23.53 27.88
N PRO A 656 10.20 24.03 26.65
CA PRO A 656 10.68 25.38 26.39
C PRO A 656 10.00 26.44 27.26
N GLY A 657 10.79 27.39 27.78
CA GLY A 657 10.30 28.49 28.61
C GLY A 657 10.01 28.13 30.08
N HIS A 658 10.32 26.91 30.53
CA HIS A 658 10.20 26.50 31.93
C HIS A 658 11.56 26.39 32.62
N GLU A 659 11.57 26.59 33.94
CA GLU A 659 12.73 26.32 34.80
C GLU A 659 12.66 24.91 35.38
N VAL A 660 13.80 24.22 35.38
CA VAL A 660 13.97 22.87 35.92
C VAL A 660 14.83 22.97 37.17
N TYR A 661 14.30 22.52 38.31
CA TYR A 661 15.04 22.50 39.58
C TYR A 661 15.35 21.08 40.00
N ILE A 662 16.63 20.76 40.13
CA ILE A 662 17.11 19.49 40.65
C ILE A 662 17.26 19.66 42.17
N THR A 663 16.27 19.21 42.93
CA THR A 663 16.17 19.51 44.37
C THR A 663 16.70 18.39 45.27
N ARG A 664 17.01 17.22 44.70
CA ARG A 664 17.61 16.08 45.42
C ARG A 664 18.63 15.36 44.54
N PRO A 665 19.65 14.72 45.13
CA PRO A 665 20.56 13.84 44.40
C PRO A 665 19.77 12.71 43.68
N PRO A 666 20.16 12.31 42.46
CA PRO A 666 19.56 11.18 41.75
C PRO A 666 19.65 9.90 42.60
N TYR A 667 18.52 9.24 42.83
CA TYR A 667 18.39 8.18 43.85
C TYR A 667 18.65 6.76 43.32
N ILE A 668 19.11 5.89 44.22
CA ILE A 668 18.97 4.43 44.14
C ILE A 668 17.49 4.12 44.40
N ARG A 669 16.76 3.56 43.43
CA ARG A 669 15.58 2.76 43.77
C ARG A 669 16.10 1.41 44.24
N ASP A 670 16.05 1.16 45.54
CA ASP A 670 15.99 -0.22 46.06
C ASP A 670 14.62 -0.81 45.74
#